data_AF-A0A8H2Y2G3-F1
#
_entry.id   AF-A0A8H2Y2G3-F1
#
_cell.length_a   1.000
_cell.length_b   1.000
_cell.length_c   1.000
_cell.angle_alpha   90.00
_cell.angle_beta   90.00
_cell.angle_gamma   90.00
#
_symmetry.space_group_name_H-M   'P 1'
#
loop_
_entity.id
_entity.type
_entity.pdbx_description
1 polymer ?
#
loop_
_entity_poly.entity_id
_entity_poly.type
_entity_poly.pdbx_seq_one_letter_code
_entity_poly.pdbx_strand_id
1 'polypeptide(L)'
;MLAKEWCHLFISGRIGDPWSQTTKRQRRWKGIKKWKMEELILFLPSFIHLSVWSFAIGLCIYLGDLNRRVAVLVVIVTIGSMIVYVLSTFLPLFRSLKQGSTICPYSTSISRLIPRFRWGHGSDRQCSGQSKQGSHQMQQDSQSTDRVAVEALAWLIETGEDPTATDTALQAIAGADPSEENRKLLQAYGADRMVSWRLIGLDSYSKNYNQISDLYTRALSFFSPPSSTPNPGSDLQKSPPHGLQKSIREARDKINNQIIAYTSSNRHFLPTYNSIQALSIGSTAASHCLRSLGNGVQAQTRQQYKSAITLLERYRDREVHLNLQEVQFLMAGIAMLLSSLVVDCAPADGAQYVMELIRKADTAKSNQKQLPLKYLGLPMAVYALSRHDYPVWPNAPSYHLRSRAQRAIDVVAYYVSHQSYLEPDGVSSTMINFGLLELLSDPDGYMLNDEDIQTISKSFDPGASKARIHTLPTISNTDIYSRSLKGIIKLISNEQHDLLEEGTQDVAIACLTILNRIPTVQWTANSSFEQVYAFVIECVLKIPPSGPEAYGQSAALDLMNTFHERIHPKLTESSTLGLAKSLDKRNIFMKLKEAAEKQATSDDASFTANLFATGQASFFINLGIKSGVADHEDWRRCLGSLVGNESLSEFGALARRGESFAEQYRDAWSNDLTTLRHTYFKVL
;
A
#
# COMPACT_ATOMS: atom_id res chain seq x y z
N MET A 1 -6.51 30.27 50.81
CA MET A 1 -7.26 29.08 51.27
C MET A 1 -8.72 29.14 50.81
N LEU A 2 -9.49 30.16 51.19
CA LEU A 2 -10.92 30.30 50.83
C LEU A 2 -11.21 30.19 49.31
N ALA A 3 -10.49 30.94 48.46
CA ALA A 3 -10.69 30.83 47.01
C ALA A 3 -10.36 29.43 46.44
N LYS A 4 -9.38 28.72 47.03
CA LYS A 4 -8.98 27.37 46.62
C LYS A 4 -10.06 26.35 46.98
N GLU A 5 -10.62 26.46 48.19
CA GLU A 5 -11.72 25.62 48.66
C GLU A 5 -12.99 25.83 47.83
N TRP A 6 -13.28 27.08 47.45
CA TRP A 6 -14.39 27.40 46.55
C TRP A 6 -14.20 26.82 45.14
N CYS A 7 -13.00 26.90 44.58
CA CYS A 7 -12.69 26.24 43.30
C CYS A 7 -12.79 24.71 43.40
N HIS A 8 -12.34 24.12 44.51
CA HIS A 8 -12.46 22.69 44.74
C HIS A 8 -13.93 22.25 44.83
N LEU A 9 -14.75 22.97 45.62
CA LEU A 9 -16.20 22.73 45.70
C LEU A 9 -16.89 22.90 44.34
N PHE A 10 -16.45 23.86 43.53
CA PHE A 10 -16.96 24.10 42.19
C PHE A 10 -16.69 22.92 41.23
N ILE A 11 -15.52 22.29 41.35
CA ILE A 11 -15.07 21.17 40.51
C ILE A 11 -15.58 19.82 41.03
N SER A 12 -15.79 19.70 42.35
CA SER A 12 -16.29 18.49 43.00
C SER A 12 -17.78 18.20 42.70
N GLY A 13 -18.15 16.91 42.69
CA GLY A 13 -19.53 16.45 42.45
C GLY A 13 -19.80 16.01 40.99
N ARG A 14 -18.96 15.12 40.45
CA ARG A 14 -19.06 14.56 39.09
C ARG A 14 -19.90 13.28 38.99
N ILE A 15 -21.03 13.19 39.71
CA ILE A 15 -21.86 11.98 39.74
C ILE A 15 -23.28 12.34 39.26
N GLY A 16 -23.75 11.70 38.18
CA GLY A 16 -25.09 11.87 37.60
C GLY A 16 -25.12 11.87 36.05
N ASP A 17 -26.31 11.94 35.45
CA ASP A 17 -26.53 11.94 33.99
C ASP A 17 -25.88 13.15 33.26
N PRO A 18 -25.31 12.98 32.05
CA PRO A 18 -24.67 14.05 31.26
C PRO A 18 -25.51 15.32 31.05
N TRP A 19 -26.83 15.20 30.89
CA TRP A 19 -27.72 16.35 30.69
C TRP A 19 -27.87 17.19 31.97
N SER A 20 -28.10 16.52 33.10
CA SER A 20 -28.15 17.15 34.41
C SER A 20 -26.84 17.85 34.77
N GLN A 21 -25.68 17.28 34.37
CA GLN A 21 -24.36 17.89 34.57
C GLN A 21 -24.19 19.16 33.75
N THR A 22 -24.56 19.14 32.48
CA THR A 22 -24.44 20.31 31.58
C THR A 22 -25.31 21.47 32.06
N THR A 23 -26.53 21.18 32.51
CA THR A 23 -27.45 22.17 33.06
C THR A 23 -26.90 22.78 34.37
N LYS A 24 -26.33 21.96 35.26
CA LYS A 24 -25.67 22.43 36.49
C LYS A 24 -24.47 23.32 36.18
N ARG A 25 -23.62 22.95 35.21
CA ARG A 25 -22.46 23.76 34.76
C ARG A 25 -22.91 25.11 34.24
N GLN A 26 -23.94 25.14 33.39
CA GLN A 26 -24.45 26.39 32.83
C GLN A 26 -25.09 27.30 33.88
N ARG A 27 -25.81 26.74 34.86
CA ARG A 27 -26.35 27.50 36.00
C ARG A 27 -25.24 28.08 36.88
N ARG A 28 -24.20 27.30 37.17
CA ARG A 28 -23.03 27.75 37.94
C ARG A 28 -22.27 28.87 37.21
N TRP A 29 -22.06 28.73 35.90
CA TRP A 29 -21.44 29.77 35.07
C TRP A 29 -22.26 31.07 35.03
N LYS A 30 -23.59 30.96 34.86
CA LYS A 30 -24.50 32.11 34.97
C LYS A 30 -24.43 32.76 36.36
N GLY A 31 -24.28 31.96 37.42
CA GLY A 31 -24.03 32.44 38.78
C GLY A 31 -22.73 33.26 38.86
N ILE A 32 -21.60 32.73 38.38
CA ILE A 32 -20.31 33.43 38.39
C ILE A 32 -20.41 34.80 37.70
N LYS A 33 -21.05 34.85 36.52
CA LYS A 33 -21.26 36.12 35.79
C LYS A 33 -22.20 37.07 36.54
N LYS A 34 -23.31 36.57 37.08
CA LYS A 34 -24.29 37.40 37.80
C LYS A 34 -23.71 38.00 39.08
N TRP A 35 -22.93 37.22 39.83
CA TRP A 35 -22.38 37.62 41.13
C TRP A 35 -20.99 38.27 41.03
N LYS A 36 -20.47 38.50 39.82
CA LYS A 36 -19.15 39.12 39.57
C LYS A 36 -18.05 38.56 40.46
N MET A 37 -18.01 37.23 40.55
CA MET A 37 -17.23 36.51 41.55
C MET A 37 -15.73 36.77 41.44
N GLU A 38 -15.23 37.03 40.23
CA GLU A 38 -13.84 37.43 39.98
C GLU A 38 -13.49 38.73 40.70
N GLU A 39 -14.39 39.73 40.69
CA GLU A 39 -14.18 41.01 41.38
C GLU A 39 -14.14 40.78 42.90
N LEU A 40 -15.07 40.01 43.45
CA LEU A 40 -15.13 39.70 44.90
C LEU A 40 -13.89 38.97 45.42
N ILE A 41 -13.42 37.94 44.71
CA ILE A 41 -12.21 37.18 45.12
C ILE A 41 -10.98 38.08 45.11
N LEU A 42 -10.92 39.06 44.21
CA LEU A 42 -9.81 40.00 44.13
C LEU A 42 -9.79 41.02 45.28
N PHE A 43 -10.95 41.39 45.83
CA PHE A 43 -11.06 42.33 46.96
C PHE A 43 -10.85 41.69 48.33
N LEU A 44 -11.02 40.38 48.46
CA LEU A 44 -10.94 39.68 49.74
C LEU A 44 -9.64 39.92 50.53
N PRO A 45 -8.43 39.91 49.90
CA PRO A 45 -7.19 40.21 50.62
C PRO A 45 -7.15 41.65 51.16
N SER A 46 -7.76 42.61 50.46
CA SER A 46 -7.79 44.01 50.87
C SER A 46 -8.58 44.21 52.16
N PHE A 47 -9.68 43.47 52.36
CA PHE A 47 -10.45 43.50 53.60
C PHE A 47 -9.66 42.94 54.80
N ILE A 48 -8.87 41.89 54.58
CA ILE A 48 -7.98 41.33 55.62
C ILE A 48 -6.90 42.34 56.00
N HIS A 49 -6.32 43.05 55.02
CA HIS A 49 -5.36 44.11 55.34
C HIS A 49 -6.02 45.24 56.13
N LEU A 50 -7.19 45.71 55.70
CA LEU A 50 -7.91 46.80 56.37
C LEU A 50 -8.26 46.47 57.84
N SER A 51 -8.63 45.22 58.14
CA SER A 51 -8.89 44.79 59.51
C SER A 51 -7.62 44.79 60.37
N VAL A 52 -6.48 44.33 59.83
CA VAL A 52 -5.19 44.37 60.53
C VAL A 52 -4.74 45.80 60.81
N TRP A 53 -4.92 46.72 59.85
CA TRP A 53 -4.62 48.14 60.03
C TRP A 53 -5.49 48.77 61.12
N SER A 54 -6.80 48.51 61.10
CA SER A 54 -7.72 49.01 62.11
C SER A 54 -7.38 48.47 63.51
N PHE A 55 -6.99 47.19 63.60
CA PHE A 55 -6.56 46.57 64.85
C PHE A 55 -5.27 47.21 65.39
N ALA A 56 -4.27 47.42 64.53
CA ALA A 56 -3.01 48.04 64.93
C ALA A 56 -3.21 49.48 65.44
N ILE A 57 -4.10 50.26 64.81
CA ILE A 57 -4.46 51.61 65.25
C ILE A 57 -5.14 51.56 66.63
N GLY A 58 -6.11 50.68 66.82
CA GLY A 58 -6.77 50.49 68.11
C GLY A 58 -5.79 50.10 69.23
N LEU A 59 -4.83 49.22 68.91
CA LEU A 59 -3.77 48.82 69.84
C LEU A 59 -2.87 50.00 70.24
N CYS A 60 -2.56 50.91 69.30
CA CYS A 60 -1.75 52.10 69.59
C CYS A 60 -2.49 53.06 70.54
N ILE A 61 -3.80 53.25 70.36
CA ILE A 61 -4.62 54.11 71.24
C ILE A 61 -4.66 53.52 72.65
N TYR A 62 -4.97 52.22 72.77
CA TYR A 62 -5.06 51.52 74.05
C TYR A 62 -3.74 51.56 74.84
N LEU A 63 -2.60 51.33 74.17
CA LEU A 63 -1.29 51.42 74.81
C LEU A 63 -0.91 52.86 75.17
N GLY A 64 -1.41 53.85 74.43
CA GLY A 64 -1.25 55.27 74.73
C GLY A 64 -1.84 55.66 76.08
N ASP A 65 -3.03 55.15 76.37
CA ASP A 65 -3.71 55.39 77.65
C ASP A 65 -3.05 54.66 78.82
N LEU A 66 -2.41 53.50 78.56
CA LEU A 66 -1.83 52.65 79.60
C LEU A 66 -0.38 53.00 79.93
N ASN A 67 0.49 53.20 78.93
CA ASN A 67 1.91 53.53 79.11
C ASN A 67 2.49 54.26 77.89
N ARG A 68 2.62 55.59 78.00
CA ARG A 68 3.09 56.48 76.92
C ARG A 68 4.45 56.08 76.31
N ARG A 69 5.39 55.54 77.09
CA ARG A 69 6.71 55.12 76.56
C ARG A 69 6.60 53.91 75.63
N VAL A 70 5.79 52.92 76.00
CA VAL A 70 5.57 51.70 75.20
C VAL A 70 4.77 52.03 73.94
N ALA A 71 3.79 52.93 74.06
CA ALA A 71 2.99 53.38 72.93
C ALA A 71 3.84 54.01 71.81
N VAL A 72 4.81 54.88 72.16
CA VAL A 72 5.70 55.52 71.17
C VAL A 72 6.50 54.48 70.39
N LEU A 73 7.03 53.45 71.05
CA LEU A 73 7.76 52.38 70.37
C LEU A 73 6.86 51.60 69.40
N VAL A 74 5.65 51.23 69.84
CA VAL A 74 4.70 50.50 69.00
C VAL A 74 4.24 51.34 67.80
N VAL A 75 4.02 52.64 67.98
CA VAL A 75 3.68 53.58 66.90
C VAL A 75 4.80 53.67 65.86
N ILE A 76 6.07 53.72 66.28
CA ILE A 76 7.20 53.74 65.34
C ILE A 76 7.23 52.45 64.51
N VAL A 77 7.04 51.30 65.14
CA VAL A 77 7.04 50.00 64.46
C VAL A 77 5.85 49.87 63.48
N THR A 78 4.65 50.29 63.88
CA THR A 78 3.46 50.20 63.02
C THR A 78 3.54 51.16 61.83
N ILE A 79 3.99 52.40 62.04
CA ILE A 79 4.22 53.36 60.95
C ILE A 79 5.34 52.87 60.02
N GLY A 80 6.45 52.36 60.56
CA GLY A 80 7.54 51.80 59.77
C GLY A 80 7.07 50.63 58.90
N SER A 81 6.31 49.69 59.48
CA SER A 81 5.71 48.57 58.75
C SER A 81 4.73 49.06 57.66
N MET A 82 3.96 50.11 57.92
CA MET A 82 3.06 50.73 56.94
C MET A 82 3.82 51.29 55.75
N ILE A 83 4.90 52.02 56.01
CA ILE A 83 5.71 52.60 54.94
C ILE A 83 6.31 51.50 54.08
N VAL A 84 6.86 50.43 54.67
CA VAL A 84 7.39 49.28 53.93
C VAL A 84 6.30 48.57 53.13
N TYR A 85 5.11 48.40 53.71
CA TYR A 85 3.96 47.78 53.03
C TYR A 85 3.50 48.62 51.83
N VAL A 86 3.35 49.94 52.01
CA VAL A 86 2.98 50.88 50.95
C VAL A 86 4.08 50.91 49.88
N LEU A 87 5.36 51.03 50.26
CA LEU A 87 6.47 50.97 49.30
C LEU A 87 6.44 49.67 48.51
N SER A 88 6.31 48.51 49.16
CA SER A 88 6.27 47.21 48.48
C SER A 88 5.07 47.04 47.54
N THR A 89 3.94 47.70 47.85
CA THR A 89 2.72 47.70 47.03
C THR A 89 2.80 48.67 45.86
N PHE A 90 3.44 49.83 46.02
CA PHE A 90 3.53 50.88 44.99
C PHE A 90 4.84 50.82 44.17
N LEU A 91 5.90 50.18 44.65
CA LEU A 91 7.16 49.93 43.91
C LEU A 91 6.92 49.26 42.55
N PRO A 92 6.09 48.20 42.44
CA PRO A 92 5.76 47.60 41.16
C PRO A 92 4.99 48.56 40.23
N LEU A 93 4.18 49.46 40.79
CA LEU A 93 3.41 50.44 40.02
C LEU A 93 4.29 51.54 39.44
N PHE A 94 5.25 52.05 40.20
CA PHE A 94 6.21 53.05 39.72
C PHE A 94 7.18 52.48 38.67
N ARG A 95 7.57 51.19 38.79
CA ARG A 95 8.40 50.52 37.77
C ARG A 95 7.61 50.14 36.52
N SER A 96 6.37 49.66 36.65
CA SER A 96 5.50 49.33 35.52
C SER A 96 5.10 50.54 34.67
N LEU A 97 5.06 51.75 35.25
CA LEU A 97 4.79 52.99 34.51
C LEU A 97 6.03 53.54 33.79
N LYS A 98 7.25 53.16 34.21
CA LYS A 98 8.52 53.67 33.66
C LYS A 98 9.17 52.71 32.66
N GLN A 99 8.86 51.42 32.73
CA GLN A 99 9.42 50.37 31.87
C GLN A 99 8.27 49.47 31.39
N GLY A 100 7.89 49.62 30.11
CA GLY A 100 6.90 48.74 29.50
C GLY A 100 7.37 47.29 29.53
N SER A 101 6.45 46.40 29.90
CA SER A 101 6.54 44.93 29.77
C SER A 101 7.64 44.19 30.53
N THR A 102 7.53 44.11 31.87
CA THR A 102 8.08 42.95 32.58
C THR A 102 7.07 42.46 33.62
N ILE A 103 6.63 41.21 33.50
CA ILE A 103 5.66 40.57 34.39
C ILE A 103 6.36 40.32 35.73
N CYS A 104 6.21 41.22 36.69
CA CYS A 104 6.82 41.05 38.01
C CYS A 104 6.08 39.97 38.83
N PRO A 105 6.78 38.94 39.35
CA PRO A 105 6.18 37.79 40.05
C PRO A 105 5.57 38.14 41.42
N TYR A 106 5.79 39.36 41.93
CA TYR A 106 5.29 39.83 43.23
C TYR A 106 4.13 40.82 43.11
N SER A 107 3.30 40.71 42.06
CA SER A 107 2.14 41.59 41.91
C SER A 107 1.12 41.33 43.03
N THR A 108 0.90 42.32 43.91
CA THR A 108 -0.16 42.27 44.92
C THR A 108 -1.52 42.43 44.24
N SER A 109 -2.59 41.92 44.86
CA SER A 109 -3.95 41.94 44.27
C SER A 109 -4.43 43.35 43.89
N ILE A 110 -3.89 44.39 44.53
CA ILE A 110 -4.23 45.79 44.30
C ILE A 110 -3.63 46.32 42.98
N SER A 111 -2.41 45.91 42.59
CA SER A 111 -1.79 46.40 41.35
C SER A 111 -2.52 45.91 40.08
N ARG A 112 -3.24 44.78 40.17
CA ARG A 112 -4.08 44.25 39.09
C ARG A 112 -5.46 44.93 38.96
N LEU A 113 -5.93 45.65 39.98
CA LEU A 113 -7.22 46.35 39.98
C LEU A 113 -7.16 47.69 39.24
N ILE A 114 -6.04 48.39 39.32
CA ILE A 114 -5.91 49.77 38.83
C ILE A 114 -6.03 49.90 37.30
N PRO A 115 -5.46 49.01 36.46
CA PRO A 115 -5.66 49.07 35.01
C PRO A 115 -7.13 48.92 34.62
N ARG A 116 -7.88 48.07 35.33
CA ARG A 116 -9.31 47.79 35.06
C ARG A 116 -10.23 48.95 35.42
N PHE A 117 -9.92 49.71 36.48
CA PHE A 117 -10.67 50.92 36.83
C PHE A 117 -10.34 52.11 35.91
N ARG A 118 -9.11 52.19 35.40
CA ARG A 118 -8.67 53.29 34.51
C ARG A 118 -9.13 53.14 33.06
N TRP A 119 -9.41 51.90 32.61
CA TRP A 119 -9.91 51.57 31.27
C TRP A 119 -11.44 51.32 31.20
N GLY A 120 -12.17 51.56 32.28
CA GLY A 120 -13.65 51.47 32.32
C GLY A 120 -14.38 52.75 31.95
N HIS A 121 -13.68 53.85 31.66
CA HIS A 121 -14.27 55.15 31.33
C HIS A 121 -13.57 55.78 30.11
N GLY A 122 -13.95 55.34 28.91
CA GLY A 122 -13.46 55.89 27.65
C GLY A 122 -13.74 54.97 26.47
N SER A 123 -14.71 55.36 25.63
CA SER A 123 -15.21 54.66 24.45
C SER A 123 -14.15 54.45 23.35
N ASP A 124 -14.33 53.35 22.63
CA ASP A 124 -13.96 53.06 21.24
C ASP A 124 -13.03 54.05 20.53
N ARG A 125 -11.84 53.56 20.14
CA ARG A 125 -11.24 53.88 18.84
C ARG A 125 -10.22 52.85 18.42
N GLN A 126 -10.61 52.14 17.37
CA GLN A 126 -9.82 51.55 16.30
C GLN A 126 -8.47 52.27 16.04
N CYS A 127 -7.39 51.51 15.87
CA CYS A 127 -6.56 51.59 14.66
C CYS A 127 -5.48 50.50 14.61
N SER A 128 -5.45 49.88 13.45
CA SER A 128 -4.37 49.14 12.81
C SER A 128 -3.06 49.91 12.70
N GLY A 129 -1.95 49.18 12.81
CA GLY A 129 -0.73 49.31 12.00
C GLY A 129 0.13 50.57 12.12
N GLN A 130 1.34 50.43 12.67
CA GLN A 130 2.59 50.59 11.90
C GLN A 130 3.82 50.23 12.73
N SER A 131 4.85 49.85 11.99
CA SER A 131 6.09 49.20 12.36
C SER A 131 7.25 50.19 12.61
N LYS A 132 8.36 49.61 13.11
CA LYS A 132 9.77 50.07 13.05
C LYS A 132 10.28 50.97 14.19
N GLN A 133 10.90 50.34 15.20
CA GLN A 133 12.27 50.66 15.65
C GLN A 133 12.75 49.63 16.70
N GLY A 134 13.91 49.00 16.47
CA GLY A 134 14.56 48.13 17.49
C GLY A 134 15.24 46.86 16.95
N SER A 135 16.06 46.95 15.92
CA SER A 135 16.69 45.78 15.26
C SER A 135 17.89 45.14 15.98
N HIS A 136 18.07 45.36 17.29
CA HIS A 136 19.08 44.61 18.07
C HIS A 136 18.59 44.11 19.44
N GLN A 137 17.38 44.45 19.87
CA GLN A 137 16.80 44.01 21.15
C GLN A 137 15.69 42.95 20.98
N MET A 138 15.11 42.83 19.78
CA MET A 138 13.98 41.93 19.51
C MET A 138 14.38 40.45 19.32
N GLN A 139 15.67 40.15 19.13
CA GLN A 139 16.16 38.79 18.88
C GLN A 139 16.48 38.03 20.19
N GLN A 140 16.81 38.76 21.27
CA GLN A 140 17.10 38.20 22.59
C GLN A 140 15.82 37.97 23.41
N ASP A 141 14.81 38.84 23.26
CA ASP A 141 13.48 38.66 23.86
C ASP A 141 12.66 37.55 23.20
N SER A 142 12.81 37.31 21.88
CA SER A 142 12.10 36.20 21.22
C SER A 142 12.68 34.83 21.60
N GLN A 143 14.00 34.67 21.61
CA GLN A 143 14.64 33.40 22.00
C GLN A 143 14.37 33.02 23.46
N SER A 144 14.34 34.00 24.38
CA SER A 144 14.01 33.74 25.78
C SER A 144 12.53 33.39 25.98
N THR A 145 11.63 34.01 25.23
CA THR A 145 10.18 33.70 25.24
C THR A 145 9.90 32.31 24.65
N ASP A 146 10.58 31.94 23.56
CA ASP A 146 10.42 30.64 22.89
C ASP A 146 10.94 29.48 23.75
N ARG A 147 12.05 29.68 24.47
CA ARG A 147 12.60 28.68 25.41
C ARG A 147 11.66 28.46 26.60
N VAL A 148 11.12 29.53 27.17
CA VAL A 148 10.13 29.45 28.26
C VAL A 148 8.85 28.75 27.79
N ALA A 149 8.43 28.97 26.54
CA ALA A 149 7.29 28.27 25.97
C ALA A 149 7.54 26.76 25.84
N VAL A 150 8.71 26.35 25.36
CA VAL A 150 9.08 24.92 25.24
C VAL A 150 9.19 24.24 26.62
N GLU A 151 9.78 24.91 27.61
CA GLU A 151 9.85 24.42 28.99
C GLU A 151 8.45 24.26 29.61
N ALA A 152 7.54 25.20 29.34
CA ALA A 152 6.15 25.11 29.77
C ALA A 152 5.40 23.96 29.08
N LEU A 153 5.65 23.72 27.78
CA LEU A 153 5.07 22.58 27.05
C LEU A 153 5.57 21.25 27.62
N ALA A 154 6.86 21.12 27.87
CA ALA A 154 7.46 19.93 28.46
C ALA A 154 6.89 19.63 29.86
N TRP A 155 6.78 20.66 30.70
CA TRP A 155 6.16 20.54 32.01
C TRP A 155 4.70 20.10 31.91
N LEU A 156 3.91 20.66 30.99
CA LEU A 156 2.49 20.32 30.83
C LEU A 156 2.29 18.89 30.30
N ILE A 157 3.21 18.40 29.46
CA ILE A 157 3.19 17.01 28.97
C ILE A 157 3.48 16.02 30.11
N GLU A 158 4.41 16.36 31.01
CA GLU A 158 4.80 15.50 32.13
C GLU A 158 3.79 15.51 33.28
N THR A 159 3.28 16.69 33.64
CA THR A 159 2.42 16.86 34.83
C THR A 159 0.92 16.89 34.55
N GLY A 160 0.53 16.85 33.27
CA GLY A 160 -0.86 16.91 32.85
C GLY A 160 -1.63 15.62 33.14
N GLU A 161 -2.53 15.65 34.14
CA GLU A 161 -3.49 14.57 34.40
C GLU A 161 -4.71 14.59 33.44
N ASP A 162 -4.99 15.75 32.81
CA ASP A 162 -6.10 15.91 31.86
C ASP A 162 -5.64 15.62 30.42
N PRO A 163 -6.19 14.58 29.76
CA PRO A 163 -5.80 14.21 28.40
C PRO A 163 -5.99 15.33 27.38
N THR A 164 -6.95 16.24 27.61
CA THR A 164 -7.20 17.37 26.69
C THR A 164 -6.14 18.47 26.79
N ALA A 165 -5.58 18.67 27.99
CA ALA A 165 -4.48 19.60 28.22
C ALA A 165 -3.18 19.06 27.59
N THR A 166 -2.92 17.77 27.76
CA THR A 166 -1.78 17.08 27.12
C THR A 166 -1.87 17.14 25.60
N ASP A 167 -3.03 16.83 25.01
CA ASP A 167 -3.23 16.90 23.55
C ASP A 167 -3.05 18.33 23.00
N THR A 168 -3.47 19.34 23.76
CA THR A 168 -3.26 20.75 23.39
C THR A 168 -1.78 21.13 23.44
N ALA A 169 -1.03 20.69 24.46
CA ALA A 169 0.41 20.89 24.52
C ALA A 169 1.14 20.18 23.35
N LEU A 170 0.77 18.94 23.06
CA LEU A 170 1.36 18.18 21.95
C LEU A 170 1.09 18.85 20.59
N GLN A 171 -0.11 19.42 20.39
CA GLN A 171 -0.42 20.19 19.17
C GLN A 171 0.35 21.52 19.11
N ALA A 172 0.57 22.17 20.25
CA ALA A 172 1.29 23.45 20.32
C ALA A 172 2.78 23.33 19.97
N ILE A 173 3.36 22.12 20.04
CA ILE A 173 4.73 21.83 19.55
C ILE A 173 4.88 22.23 18.07
N ALA A 174 3.80 22.20 17.28
CA ALA A 174 3.79 22.63 15.88
C ALA A 174 4.20 24.10 15.64
N GLY A 175 4.21 24.93 16.69
CA GLY A 175 4.63 26.33 16.64
C GLY A 175 5.97 26.62 17.33
N ALA A 176 6.66 25.60 17.87
CA ALA A 176 7.93 25.78 18.58
C ALA A 176 9.12 25.84 17.62
N ASP A 177 10.15 26.64 17.97
CA ASP A 177 11.40 26.73 17.20
C ASP A 177 12.24 25.44 17.33
N PRO A 178 12.54 24.73 16.23
CA PRO A 178 13.21 23.43 16.23
C PRO A 178 14.72 23.55 16.47
N SER A 179 15.11 24.02 17.66
CA SER A 179 16.49 23.94 18.13
C SER A 179 16.83 22.53 18.62
N GLU A 180 18.10 22.13 18.51
CA GLU A 180 18.57 20.81 18.94
C GLU A 180 18.39 20.60 20.46
N GLU A 181 18.53 21.66 21.25
CA GLU A 181 18.32 21.66 22.70
C GLU A 181 16.83 21.43 23.04
N ASN A 182 15.92 22.12 22.33
CA ASN A 182 14.47 21.99 22.52
C ASN A 182 13.95 20.60 22.11
N ARG A 183 14.50 20.01 21.03
CA ARG A 183 14.15 18.64 20.61
C ARG A 183 14.51 17.62 21.66
N LYS A 184 15.75 17.67 22.19
CA LYS A 184 16.21 16.75 23.22
C LYS A 184 15.40 16.87 24.50
N LEU A 185 15.03 18.09 24.88
CA LEU A 185 14.20 18.34 26.05
C LEU A 185 12.82 17.69 25.91
N LEU A 186 12.10 17.94 24.81
CA LEU A 186 10.77 17.34 24.58
C LEU A 186 10.81 15.82 24.35
N GLN A 187 11.90 15.29 23.77
CA GLN A 187 12.13 13.85 23.65
C GLN A 187 12.36 13.17 25.00
N ALA A 188 13.03 13.84 25.95
CA ALA A 188 13.25 13.31 27.29
C ALA A 188 11.92 13.02 28.02
N TYR A 189 10.87 13.78 27.71
CA TYR A 189 9.51 13.59 28.23
C TYR A 189 8.61 12.73 27.32
N GLY A 190 9.17 12.06 26.29
CA GLY A 190 8.45 11.11 25.43
C GLY A 190 7.44 11.75 24.46
N ALA A 191 7.52 13.06 24.22
CA ALA A 191 6.57 13.78 23.38
C ALA A 191 6.51 13.27 21.93
N ASP A 192 7.64 12.79 21.39
CA ASP A 192 7.76 12.19 20.05
C ASP A 192 6.87 10.95 19.88
N ARG A 193 6.89 10.06 20.88
CA ARG A 193 6.06 8.86 20.91
C ARG A 193 4.60 9.24 21.07
N MET A 194 4.29 10.17 21.97
CA MET A 194 2.91 10.59 22.25
C MET A 194 2.27 11.25 21.03
N VAL A 195 2.98 12.15 20.31
CA VAL A 195 2.51 12.73 19.05
C VAL A 195 2.26 11.65 18.00
N SER A 196 3.16 10.68 17.86
CA SER A 196 2.99 9.57 16.90
C SER A 196 1.76 8.72 17.23
N TRP A 197 1.59 8.32 18.49
CA TRP A 197 0.43 7.52 18.92
C TRP A 197 -0.89 8.26 18.74
N ARG A 198 -0.93 9.57 19.04
CA ARG A 198 -2.12 10.41 18.84
C ARG A 198 -2.44 10.60 17.35
N LEU A 199 -1.44 10.76 16.49
CA LEU A 199 -1.64 10.89 15.05
C LEU A 199 -2.21 9.60 14.43
N ILE A 200 -1.82 8.43 14.93
CA ILE A 200 -2.31 7.13 14.47
C ILE A 200 -3.77 6.90 14.89
N GLY A 201 -4.12 7.31 16.12
CA GLY A 201 -5.44 7.10 16.74
C GLY A 201 -6.49 8.19 16.52
N LEU A 202 -6.26 9.18 15.64
CA LEU A 202 -7.22 10.26 15.38
C LEU A 202 -8.54 9.74 14.78
N ASP A 203 -9.65 10.21 15.35
CA ASP A 203 -11.01 9.97 14.83
C ASP A 203 -11.28 10.77 13.55
N SER A 204 -11.46 10.06 12.43
CA SER A 204 -11.68 10.64 11.10
C SER A 204 -13.05 11.31 10.93
N TYR A 205 -14.01 11.09 11.85
CA TYR A 205 -15.32 11.75 11.84
C TYR A 205 -15.35 13.06 12.62
N SER A 206 -14.25 13.45 13.26
CA SER A 206 -14.15 14.74 13.95
C SER A 206 -14.22 15.89 12.96
N LYS A 207 -15.11 16.86 13.21
CA LYS A 207 -15.25 18.09 12.39
C LYS A 207 -13.93 18.86 12.23
N ASN A 208 -12.99 18.68 13.16
CA ASN A 208 -11.69 19.37 13.18
C ASN A 208 -10.52 18.46 12.76
N TYR A 209 -10.78 17.27 12.18
CA TYR A 209 -9.76 16.27 11.85
C TYR A 209 -8.59 16.85 11.03
N ASN A 210 -8.88 17.59 9.95
CA ASN A 210 -7.84 18.13 9.07
C ASN A 210 -6.91 19.10 9.81
N GLN A 211 -7.46 19.94 10.68
CA GLN A 211 -6.69 20.91 11.46
C GLN A 211 -5.84 20.22 12.52
N ILE A 212 -6.40 19.25 13.23
CA ILE A 212 -5.71 18.52 14.29
C ILE A 212 -4.63 17.59 13.71
N SER A 213 -4.92 16.92 12.59
CA SER A 213 -3.95 16.09 11.87
C SER A 213 -2.79 16.92 11.33
N ASP A 214 -3.04 18.12 10.82
CA ASP A 214 -1.98 19.04 10.37
C ASP A 214 -1.08 19.47 11.55
N LEU A 215 -1.69 19.83 12.68
CA LEU A 215 -0.96 20.21 13.90
C LEU A 215 -0.08 19.06 14.41
N TYR A 216 -0.59 17.84 14.50
CA TYR A 216 0.23 16.69 14.90
C TYR A 216 1.31 16.32 13.86
N THR A 217 1.05 16.52 12.58
CA THR A 217 2.05 16.28 11.52
C THR A 217 3.18 17.30 11.60
N ARG A 218 2.87 18.58 11.83
CA ARG A 218 3.87 19.63 12.06
C ARG A 218 4.63 19.42 13.36
N ALA A 219 3.94 19.05 14.44
CA ALA A 219 4.58 18.66 15.70
C ALA A 219 5.53 17.45 15.54
N LEU A 220 5.24 16.50 14.64
CA LEU A 220 6.14 15.39 14.35
C LEU A 220 7.37 15.83 13.54
N SER A 221 7.19 16.76 12.60
CA SER A 221 8.30 17.32 11.80
C SER A 221 9.34 18.06 12.67
N PHE A 222 8.90 18.63 13.80
CA PHE A 222 9.79 19.24 14.80
C PHE A 222 10.87 18.28 15.30
N PHE A 223 10.60 16.96 15.37
CA PHE A 223 11.55 15.94 15.84
C PHE A 223 12.45 15.36 14.74
N SER A 224 12.28 15.77 13.48
CA SER A 224 13.10 15.30 12.37
C SER A 224 14.43 16.08 12.31
N PRO A 225 15.58 15.44 12.01
CA PRO A 225 16.85 16.14 11.90
C PRO A 225 16.82 17.14 10.72
N PRO A 226 17.49 18.30 10.84
CA PRO A 226 17.58 19.26 9.76
C PRO A 226 18.41 18.65 8.63
N SER A 227 17.77 18.37 7.49
CA SER A 227 18.49 18.06 6.26
C SER A 227 19.39 19.24 5.90
N SER A 228 20.70 19.02 5.85
CA SER A 228 21.65 19.95 5.26
C SER A 228 21.28 20.21 3.79
N THR A 229 21.40 21.48 3.41
CA THR A 229 21.17 22.09 2.09
C THR A 229 19.69 22.36 1.69
N PRO A 230 19.28 23.64 1.61
CA PRO A 230 18.16 24.02 0.77
C PRO A 230 18.63 23.93 -0.69
N ASN A 231 18.18 22.91 -1.42
CA ASN A 231 18.34 22.92 -2.87
C ASN A 231 17.54 24.12 -3.42
N PRO A 232 18.16 25.05 -4.15
CA PRO A 232 17.44 26.06 -4.92
C PRO A 232 16.80 25.34 -6.10
N GLY A 233 15.58 24.86 -5.86
CA GLY A 233 14.81 24.03 -6.78
C GLY A 233 13.49 23.61 -6.11
N SER A 234 12.85 24.52 -5.38
CA SER A 234 11.48 24.34 -4.88
C SER A 234 10.46 24.57 -5.99
N ASP A 235 10.66 23.91 -7.15
CA ASP A 235 9.64 23.81 -8.17
C ASP A 235 8.86 22.52 -7.93
N LEU A 236 7.64 22.71 -7.45
CA LEU A 236 6.53 21.76 -7.36
C LEU A 236 6.71 20.53 -6.45
N GLN A 237 6.50 20.75 -5.14
CA GLN A 237 5.95 19.73 -4.25
C GLN A 237 4.51 19.40 -4.71
N LYS A 238 4.35 18.42 -5.60
CA LYS A 238 3.03 18.00 -6.11
C LYS A 238 2.34 17.13 -5.06
N SER A 239 1.46 17.74 -4.25
CA SER A 239 0.44 17.01 -3.50
C SER A 239 -0.30 16.04 -4.44
N PRO A 240 -0.57 14.79 -4.03
CA PRO A 240 -1.27 13.84 -4.88
C PRO A 240 -2.65 14.40 -5.26
N PRO A 241 -3.19 14.06 -6.45
CA PRO A 241 -4.48 14.57 -6.90
C PRO A 241 -5.55 14.37 -5.83
N HIS A 242 -6.40 15.38 -5.59
CA HIS A 242 -7.42 15.35 -4.53
C HIS A 242 -8.30 14.07 -4.57
N GLY A 243 -8.59 13.54 -5.77
CA GLY A 243 -9.30 12.27 -5.94
C GLY A 243 -8.54 11.05 -5.43
N LEU A 244 -7.23 10.98 -5.67
CA LEU A 244 -6.35 9.92 -5.17
C LEU A 244 -6.26 9.94 -3.63
N GLN A 245 -6.11 11.14 -3.07
CA GLN A 245 -6.06 11.33 -1.62
C GLN A 245 -7.36 10.88 -0.94
N LYS A 246 -8.51 11.14 -1.58
CA LYS A 246 -9.82 10.67 -1.12
C LYS A 246 -9.92 9.14 -1.13
N SER A 247 -9.58 8.48 -2.24
CA SER A 247 -9.63 7.00 -2.32
C SER A 247 -8.73 6.31 -1.28
N ILE A 248 -7.51 6.84 -1.04
CA ILE A 248 -6.60 6.31 -0.02
C ILE A 248 -7.19 6.44 1.38
N ARG A 249 -7.85 7.57 1.69
CA ARG A 249 -8.49 7.81 2.99
C ARG A 249 -9.70 6.89 3.20
N GLU A 250 -10.55 6.74 2.19
CA GLU A 250 -11.70 5.82 2.24
C GLU A 250 -11.25 4.38 2.49
N ALA A 251 -10.19 3.92 1.82
CA ALA A 251 -9.60 2.60 2.07
C ALA A 251 -9.09 2.48 3.52
N ARG A 252 -8.35 3.48 4.02
CA ARG A 252 -7.84 3.51 5.41
C ARG A 252 -8.98 3.40 6.42
N ASP A 253 -10.01 4.24 6.28
CA ASP A 253 -11.13 4.28 7.21
C ASP A 253 -11.87 2.94 7.23
N LYS A 254 -12.05 2.32 6.06
CA LYS A 254 -12.70 1.01 5.97
C LYS A 254 -11.89 -0.10 6.66
N ILE A 255 -10.58 -0.17 6.39
CA ILE A 255 -9.68 -1.15 7.04
C ILE A 255 -9.73 -0.97 8.56
N ASN A 256 -9.61 0.27 9.04
CA ASN A 256 -9.64 0.56 10.48
C ASN A 256 -10.96 0.19 11.13
N ASN A 257 -12.10 0.51 10.50
CA ASN A 257 -13.42 0.14 11.02
C ASN A 257 -13.58 -1.39 11.09
N GLN A 258 -13.06 -2.14 10.12
CA GLN A 258 -13.09 -3.60 10.15
C GLN A 258 -12.18 -4.18 11.23
N ILE A 259 -10.98 -3.61 11.43
CA ILE A 259 -10.08 -4.01 12.51
C ILE A 259 -10.73 -3.75 13.87
N ILE A 260 -11.37 -2.60 14.06
CA ILE A 260 -12.11 -2.27 15.31
C ILE A 260 -13.27 -3.24 15.52
N ALA A 261 -14.05 -3.55 14.47
CA ALA A 261 -15.14 -4.51 14.55
C ALA A 261 -14.63 -5.92 14.91
N TYR A 262 -13.51 -6.34 14.32
CA TYR A 262 -12.86 -7.62 14.62
C TYR A 262 -12.39 -7.71 16.08
N THR A 263 -11.68 -6.68 16.57
CA THR A 263 -11.15 -6.67 17.94
C THR A 263 -12.23 -6.52 19.01
N SER A 264 -13.36 -5.86 18.69
CA SER A 264 -14.49 -5.67 19.61
C SER A 264 -15.48 -6.83 19.65
N SER A 265 -15.68 -7.53 18.52
CA SER A 265 -16.71 -8.58 18.40
C SER A 265 -16.19 -9.99 18.69
N ASN A 266 -14.89 -10.23 18.51
CA ASN A 266 -14.33 -11.57 18.62
C ASN A 266 -13.90 -11.91 20.06
N ARG A 267 -14.73 -12.69 20.77
CA ARG A 267 -14.44 -13.16 22.15
C ARG A 267 -13.19 -14.07 22.26
N HIS A 268 -12.62 -14.50 21.14
CA HIS A 268 -11.41 -15.33 21.05
C HIS A 268 -10.18 -14.56 20.54
N PHE A 269 -10.25 -13.24 20.34
CA PHE A 269 -9.07 -12.46 19.99
C PHE A 269 -8.11 -12.39 21.20
N LEU A 270 -7.01 -13.13 21.11
CA LEU A 270 -5.89 -13.04 22.04
C LEU A 270 -4.83 -12.12 21.43
N PRO A 271 -4.65 -10.89 21.92
CA PRO A 271 -3.70 -9.93 21.37
C PRO A 271 -2.27 -10.43 21.56
N THR A 272 -1.75 -11.15 20.56
CA THR A 272 -0.34 -11.53 20.47
C THR A 272 0.42 -10.40 19.77
N TYR A 273 1.69 -10.19 20.12
CA TYR A 273 2.56 -9.19 19.47
C TYR A 273 2.48 -9.26 17.94
N ASN A 274 2.52 -10.46 17.37
CA ASN A 274 2.46 -10.67 15.92
C ASN A 274 1.09 -10.35 15.31
N SER A 275 -0.01 -10.62 16.03
CA SER A 275 -1.36 -10.24 15.60
C SER A 275 -1.52 -8.72 15.62
N ILE A 276 -1.01 -8.04 16.65
CA ILE A 276 -0.98 -6.57 16.69
C ILE A 276 -0.12 -6.01 15.55
N GLN A 277 1.03 -6.64 15.26
CA GLN A 277 1.90 -6.23 14.15
C GLN A 277 1.18 -6.36 12.79
N ALA A 278 0.47 -7.47 12.54
CA ALA A 278 -0.30 -7.66 11.31
C ALA A 278 -1.40 -6.59 11.14
N LEU A 279 -2.16 -6.31 12.20
CA LEU A 279 -3.21 -5.29 12.19
C LEU A 279 -2.64 -3.86 12.05
N SER A 280 -1.47 -3.61 12.67
CA SER A 280 -0.76 -2.33 12.56
C SER A 280 -0.29 -2.08 11.11
N ILE A 281 0.26 -3.09 10.44
CA ILE A 281 0.65 -2.98 9.02
C ILE A 281 -0.58 -2.67 8.16
N GLY A 282 -1.68 -3.39 8.35
CA GLY A 282 -2.93 -3.13 7.62
C GLY A 282 -3.47 -1.70 7.81
N SER A 283 -3.48 -1.21 9.06
CA SER A 283 -4.01 0.13 9.41
C SER A 283 -3.08 1.30 9.02
N THR A 284 -1.76 1.09 9.01
CA THR A 284 -0.77 2.13 8.72
C THR A 284 -0.35 2.22 7.25
N ALA A 285 -0.54 1.14 6.47
CA ALA A 285 -0.14 1.06 5.06
C ALA A 285 -0.67 2.20 4.20
N ALA A 286 -1.94 2.59 4.36
CA ALA A 286 -2.54 3.69 3.61
C ALA A 286 -1.87 5.05 3.91
N SER A 287 -1.43 5.27 5.15
CA SER A 287 -0.71 6.50 5.54
C SER A 287 0.69 6.54 4.94
N HIS A 288 1.39 5.40 4.90
CA HIS A 288 2.67 5.27 4.21
C HIS A 288 2.52 5.47 2.70
N CYS A 289 1.49 4.89 2.08
CA CYS A 289 1.16 5.11 0.68
C CYS A 289 0.94 6.60 0.35
N LEU A 290 0.16 7.31 1.17
CA LEU A 290 -0.08 8.76 1.01
C LEU A 290 1.21 9.59 1.12
N ARG A 291 2.08 9.29 2.10
CA ARG A 291 3.38 9.96 2.26
C ARG A 291 4.33 9.66 1.09
N SER A 292 4.35 8.42 0.62
CA SER A 292 5.18 7.99 -0.50
C SER A 292 4.79 8.70 -1.80
N LEU A 293 3.48 8.78 -2.08
CA LEU A 293 2.96 9.42 -3.30
C LEU A 293 3.02 10.96 -3.26
N GLY A 294 3.03 11.58 -2.07
CA GLY A 294 3.09 13.04 -1.93
C GLY A 294 4.49 13.62 -1.76
N ASN A 295 5.39 12.91 -1.07
CA ASN A 295 6.72 13.42 -0.71
C ASN A 295 7.87 12.64 -1.37
N GLY A 296 7.59 11.58 -2.15
CA GLY A 296 8.60 10.71 -2.77
C GLY A 296 9.36 9.82 -1.79
N VAL A 297 8.98 9.79 -0.51
CA VAL A 297 9.68 9.04 0.54
C VAL A 297 9.29 7.55 0.49
N GLN A 298 9.92 6.80 -0.41
CA GLN A 298 9.67 5.35 -0.58
C GLN A 298 10.39 4.48 0.46
N ALA A 299 11.44 4.98 1.13
CA ALA A 299 12.28 4.19 2.04
C ALA A 299 11.49 3.58 3.21
N GLN A 300 10.62 4.38 3.85
CA GLN A 300 9.78 3.91 4.96
C GLN A 300 8.73 2.90 4.49
N THR A 301 8.12 3.12 3.33
CA THR A 301 7.15 2.20 2.70
C THR A 301 7.81 0.87 2.38
N ARG A 302 9.04 0.88 1.86
CA ARG A 302 9.84 -0.31 1.58
C ARG A 302 10.19 -1.08 2.86
N GLN A 303 10.52 -0.37 3.95
CA GLN A 303 10.78 -1.01 5.24
C GLN A 303 9.52 -1.68 5.82
N GLN A 304 8.37 -1.02 5.73
CA GLN A 304 7.08 -1.60 6.13
C GLN A 304 6.73 -2.82 5.28
N TYR A 305 6.95 -2.76 3.98
CA TYR A 305 6.75 -3.89 3.07
C TYR A 305 7.63 -5.09 3.50
N LYS A 306 8.93 -4.87 3.70
CA LYS A 306 9.85 -5.91 4.18
C LYS A 306 9.39 -6.51 5.51
N SER A 307 8.97 -5.68 6.47
CA SER A 307 8.43 -6.18 7.74
C SER A 307 7.17 -7.03 7.55
N ALA A 308 6.31 -6.70 6.58
CA ALA A 308 5.12 -7.48 6.25
C ALA A 308 5.48 -8.84 5.63
N ILE A 309 6.45 -8.87 4.72
CA ILE A 309 6.96 -10.11 4.11
C ILE A 309 7.59 -11.01 5.17
N THR A 310 8.45 -10.48 6.05
CA THR A 310 9.06 -11.27 7.13
C THR A 310 8.01 -11.85 8.08
N LEU A 311 6.92 -11.12 8.36
CA LEU A 311 5.82 -11.64 9.17
C LEU A 311 5.07 -12.79 8.47
N LEU A 312 4.86 -12.70 7.15
CA LEU A 312 4.29 -13.77 6.34
C LEU A 312 5.19 -15.00 6.29
N GLU A 313 6.51 -14.83 6.15
CA GLU A 313 7.47 -15.92 6.19
C GLU A 313 7.39 -16.70 7.51
N ARG A 314 7.44 -15.98 8.63
CA ARG A 314 7.35 -16.58 9.98
C ARG A 314 6.01 -17.27 10.23
N TYR A 315 4.92 -16.75 9.64
CA TYR A 315 3.62 -17.41 9.68
C TYR A 315 3.62 -18.74 8.88
N ARG A 316 4.20 -18.73 7.67
CA ARG A 316 4.35 -19.92 6.82
C ARG A 316 5.20 -21.00 7.50
N ASP A 317 6.29 -20.58 8.14
CA ASP A 317 7.25 -21.46 8.83
C ASP A 317 6.73 -21.97 10.19
N ARG A 318 5.46 -21.67 10.52
CA ARG A 318 4.75 -22.05 11.77
C ARG A 318 5.38 -21.49 13.06
N GLU A 319 6.29 -20.53 12.95
CA GLU A 319 6.83 -19.81 14.11
C GLU A 319 5.79 -18.88 14.75
N VAL A 320 4.83 -18.42 13.94
CA VAL A 320 3.81 -17.45 14.34
C VAL A 320 2.43 -17.98 14.00
N HIS A 321 1.50 -17.83 14.95
CA HIS A 321 0.08 -18.09 14.71
C HIS A 321 -0.64 -16.77 14.38
N LEU A 322 -1.25 -16.70 13.20
CA LEU A 322 -2.16 -15.63 12.79
C LEU A 322 -3.50 -16.22 12.39
N ASN A 323 -4.59 -15.54 12.75
CA ASN A 323 -5.93 -15.91 12.29
C ASN A 323 -6.10 -15.57 10.80
N LEU A 324 -7.03 -16.25 10.12
CA LEU A 324 -7.29 -16.01 8.69
C LEU A 324 -7.66 -14.55 8.38
N GLN A 325 -8.42 -13.88 9.26
CA GLN A 325 -8.75 -12.46 9.13
C GLN A 325 -7.54 -11.54 9.36
N GLU A 326 -6.60 -11.90 10.24
CA GLU A 326 -5.36 -11.14 10.46
C GLU A 326 -4.45 -11.21 9.23
N VAL A 327 -4.38 -12.38 8.59
CA VAL A 327 -3.68 -12.55 7.30
C VAL A 327 -4.36 -11.69 6.22
N GLN A 328 -5.69 -11.61 6.17
CA GLN A 328 -6.39 -10.74 5.21
C GLN A 328 -6.05 -9.26 5.39
N PHE A 329 -6.04 -8.76 6.63
CA PHE A 329 -5.65 -7.37 6.90
C PHE A 329 -4.19 -7.09 6.55
N LEU A 330 -3.29 -8.04 6.83
CA LEU A 330 -1.89 -7.96 6.42
C LEU A 330 -1.76 -7.87 4.90
N MET A 331 -2.49 -8.72 4.15
CA MET A 331 -2.45 -8.76 2.69
C MET A 331 -3.09 -7.52 2.05
N ALA A 332 -4.14 -6.95 2.65
CA ALA A 332 -4.68 -5.65 2.25
C ALA A 332 -3.66 -4.52 2.47
N GLY A 333 -2.91 -4.56 3.58
CA GLY A 333 -1.80 -3.65 3.85
C GLY A 333 -0.68 -3.78 2.81
N ILE A 334 -0.29 -5.01 2.47
CA ILE A 334 0.71 -5.29 1.43
C ILE A 334 0.27 -4.75 0.07
N ALA A 335 -0.99 -4.97 -0.33
CA ALA A 335 -1.55 -4.42 -1.56
C ALA A 335 -1.51 -2.87 -1.55
N MET A 336 -1.86 -2.23 -0.43
CA MET A 336 -1.73 -0.77 -0.29
C MET A 336 -0.28 -0.28 -0.40
N LEU A 337 0.68 -0.97 0.20
CA LEU A 337 2.10 -0.59 0.11
C LEU A 337 2.61 -0.75 -1.33
N LEU A 338 2.29 -1.86 -2.00
CA LEU A 338 2.64 -2.11 -3.41
C LEU A 338 2.12 -1.04 -4.35
N SER A 339 0.90 -0.53 -4.12
CA SER A 339 0.30 0.53 -4.96
C SER A 339 1.12 1.82 -5.00
N SER A 340 2.03 2.04 -4.04
CA SER A 340 2.95 3.18 -4.02
C SER A 340 4.39 2.82 -4.37
N LEU A 341 4.81 1.56 -4.16
CA LEU A 341 6.16 1.10 -4.47
C LEU A 341 6.35 0.80 -5.95
N VAL A 342 5.31 0.30 -6.63
CA VAL A 342 5.42 -0.23 -8.00
C VAL A 342 5.22 0.83 -9.09
N VAL A 343 4.60 1.97 -8.76
CA VAL A 343 4.18 2.99 -9.73
C VAL A 343 5.38 3.69 -10.40
N ASP A 344 6.40 4.02 -9.60
CA ASP A 344 7.58 4.79 -10.05
C ASP A 344 8.88 3.96 -10.03
N CYS A 345 8.81 2.64 -9.84
CA CYS A 345 9.99 1.78 -9.82
C CYS A 345 10.33 1.20 -11.20
N ALA A 346 11.59 0.78 -11.36
CA ALA A 346 12.00 0.01 -12.53
C ALA A 346 11.13 -1.26 -12.65
N PRO A 347 10.82 -1.72 -13.88
CA PRO A 347 10.03 -2.93 -14.09
C PRO A 347 10.54 -4.14 -13.31
N ALA A 348 11.85 -4.39 -13.36
CA ALA A 348 12.51 -5.48 -12.65
C ALA A 348 12.31 -5.42 -11.13
N ASP A 349 12.51 -4.26 -10.50
CA ASP A 349 12.30 -4.08 -9.06
C ASP A 349 10.84 -4.37 -8.66
N GLY A 350 9.89 -3.92 -9.49
CA GLY A 350 8.47 -4.17 -9.28
C GLY A 350 8.12 -5.66 -9.37
N ALA A 351 8.68 -6.36 -10.36
CA ALA A 351 8.51 -7.81 -10.51
C ALA A 351 9.11 -8.58 -9.33
N GLN A 352 10.28 -8.18 -8.82
CA GLN A 352 10.91 -8.82 -7.67
C GLN A 352 10.01 -8.82 -6.42
N TYR A 353 9.32 -7.71 -6.12
CA TYR A 353 8.40 -7.65 -4.97
C TYR A 353 7.28 -8.69 -5.07
N VAL A 354 6.72 -8.88 -6.27
CA VAL A 354 5.61 -9.80 -6.50
C VAL A 354 6.08 -11.24 -6.62
N MET A 355 7.22 -11.48 -7.28
CA MET A 355 7.84 -12.81 -7.33
C MET A 355 8.22 -13.30 -5.93
N GLU A 356 8.71 -12.41 -5.05
CA GLU A 356 8.96 -12.75 -3.65
C GLU A 356 7.67 -13.26 -2.97
N LEU A 357 6.54 -12.55 -3.15
CA LEU A 357 5.23 -12.97 -2.62
C LEU A 357 4.77 -14.32 -3.17
N ILE A 358 4.88 -14.54 -4.49
CA ILE A 358 4.48 -15.79 -5.14
C ILE A 358 5.32 -16.95 -4.60
N ARG A 359 6.65 -16.80 -4.55
CA ARG A 359 7.55 -17.82 -4.01
C ARG A 359 7.22 -18.16 -2.56
N LYS A 360 6.83 -17.18 -1.73
CA LYS A 360 6.38 -17.44 -0.35
C LYS A 360 5.05 -18.20 -0.27
N ALA A 361 4.17 -18.05 -1.26
CA ALA A 361 2.91 -18.77 -1.30
C ALA A 361 3.06 -20.20 -1.86
N ASP A 362 3.93 -20.39 -2.85
CA ASP A 362 4.08 -21.63 -3.62
C ASP A 362 4.91 -22.71 -2.88
N THR A 363 5.99 -22.35 -2.19
CA THR A 363 6.87 -23.33 -1.49
C THR A 363 6.35 -23.72 -0.11
N ALA A 364 5.53 -24.77 -0.04
CA ALA A 364 5.19 -25.44 1.23
C ALA A 364 5.85 -26.83 1.30
N LYS A 365 6.91 -26.96 2.11
CA LYS A 365 7.47 -28.27 2.49
C LYS A 365 6.52 -28.97 3.47
N SER A 366 6.63 -30.30 3.62
CA SER A 366 5.77 -31.16 4.47
C SER A 366 5.51 -30.63 5.90
N ASN A 367 6.42 -29.82 6.47
CA ASN A 367 6.31 -29.25 7.81
C ASN A 367 5.79 -27.79 7.88
N GLN A 368 5.46 -27.14 6.76
CA GLN A 368 5.05 -25.71 6.71
C GLN A 368 3.51 -25.55 6.62
N LYS A 369 2.99 -24.33 6.86
CA LYS A 369 1.60 -23.96 6.53
C LYS A 369 1.61 -23.33 5.14
N GLN A 370 0.86 -23.90 4.18
CA GLN A 370 0.71 -23.31 2.85
C GLN A 370 -0.15 -22.04 2.95
N LEU A 371 0.37 -20.91 2.48
CA LEU A 371 -0.43 -19.69 2.34
C LEU A 371 -1.38 -19.91 1.15
N PRO A 372 -2.70 -19.87 1.35
CA PRO A 372 -3.64 -20.03 0.25
C PRO A 372 -3.39 -18.97 -0.84
N LEU A 373 -3.12 -19.42 -2.08
CA LEU A 373 -2.88 -18.57 -3.25
C LEU A 373 -3.90 -17.44 -3.40
N LYS A 374 -5.17 -17.69 -3.02
CA LYS A 374 -6.26 -16.68 -3.01
C LYS A 374 -5.91 -15.36 -2.33
N TYR A 375 -5.01 -15.36 -1.33
CA TYR A 375 -4.60 -14.14 -0.65
C TYR A 375 -3.71 -13.24 -1.51
N LEU A 376 -3.07 -13.78 -2.54
CA LEU A 376 -2.29 -13.01 -3.50
C LEU A 376 -3.15 -12.20 -4.47
N GLY A 377 -4.46 -12.47 -4.58
CA GLY A 377 -5.33 -11.81 -5.57
C GLY A 377 -5.20 -10.29 -5.56
N LEU A 378 -5.39 -9.65 -4.41
CA LEU A 378 -5.37 -8.19 -4.33
C LEU A 378 -3.97 -7.58 -4.65
N PRO A 379 -2.86 -8.07 -4.07
CA PRO A 379 -1.51 -7.68 -4.51
C PRO A 379 -1.26 -7.86 -6.02
N MET A 380 -1.69 -8.97 -6.61
CA MET A 380 -1.47 -9.29 -8.03
C MET A 380 -2.24 -8.33 -8.95
N ALA A 381 -3.50 -8.02 -8.61
CA ALA A 381 -4.28 -7.03 -9.35
C ALA A 381 -3.68 -5.62 -9.25
N VAL A 382 -3.23 -5.22 -8.05
CA VAL A 382 -2.57 -3.92 -7.82
C VAL A 382 -1.30 -3.81 -8.65
N TYR A 383 -0.49 -4.86 -8.70
CA TYR A 383 0.71 -4.90 -9.53
C TYR A 383 0.36 -4.65 -11.00
N ALA A 384 -0.53 -5.46 -11.59
CA ALA A 384 -0.88 -5.32 -12.99
C ALA A 384 -1.42 -3.92 -13.34
N LEU A 385 -2.35 -3.40 -12.54
CA LEU A 385 -2.93 -2.07 -12.71
C LEU A 385 -1.92 -0.92 -12.56
N SER A 386 -0.85 -1.13 -11.79
CA SER A 386 0.22 -0.16 -11.60
C SER A 386 1.21 -0.16 -12.77
N ARG A 387 1.37 -1.28 -13.47
CA ARG A 387 2.31 -1.42 -14.59
C ARG A 387 1.74 -0.88 -15.89
N HIS A 388 0.50 -1.23 -16.24
CA HIS A 388 -0.07 -0.92 -17.55
C HIS A 388 -1.42 -0.16 -17.48
N ASP A 389 -1.67 0.65 -18.51
CA ASP A 389 -2.92 1.39 -18.68
C ASP A 389 -3.94 0.56 -19.46
N TYR A 390 -4.76 -0.18 -18.71
CA TYR A 390 -5.82 -1.01 -19.29
C TYR A 390 -7.06 -0.21 -19.68
N PRO A 391 -7.79 -0.64 -20.73
CA PRO A 391 -9.03 0.01 -21.14
C PRO A 391 -10.05 -0.08 -20.01
N VAL A 392 -10.67 1.05 -19.68
CA VAL A 392 -11.69 1.11 -18.64
C VAL A 392 -13.07 0.79 -19.22
N TRP A 393 -13.97 0.31 -18.38
CA TRP A 393 -15.35 0.00 -18.74
C TRP A 393 -16.08 1.18 -19.42
N PRO A 394 -16.69 0.96 -20.61
CA PRO A 394 -17.20 2.04 -21.46
C PRO A 394 -18.33 2.89 -20.87
N ASN A 395 -19.00 2.43 -19.80
CA ASN A 395 -20.09 3.18 -19.13
C ASN A 395 -19.65 3.90 -17.84
N ALA A 396 -18.34 4.03 -17.57
CA ALA A 396 -17.83 4.62 -16.34
C ALA A 396 -17.13 5.97 -16.61
N PRO A 397 -17.88 7.11 -16.58
CA PRO A 397 -17.42 8.39 -17.13
C PRO A 397 -16.19 9.01 -16.43
N SER A 398 -15.79 8.52 -15.25
CA SER A 398 -14.70 9.11 -14.46
C SER A 398 -13.39 8.32 -14.42
N TYR A 399 -13.34 7.07 -14.89
CA TYR A 399 -12.17 6.21 -14.64
C TYR A 399 -11.07 6.30 -15.72
N HIS A 400 -11.42 6.65 -16.96
CA HIS A 400 -10.43 6.88 -18.03
C HIS A 400 -9.47 8.05 -17.72
N LEU A 401 -9.85 8.94 -16.79
CA LEU A 401 -9.06 10.09 -16.34
C LEU A 401 -8.18 9.79 -15.11
N ARG A 402 -8.29 8.59 -14.51
CA ARG A 402 -7.56 8.23 -13.29
C ARG A 402 -6.18 7.66 -13.62
N SER A 403 -5.16 8.05 -12.84
CA SER A 403 -3.81 7.51 -12.96
C SER A 403 -3.75 6.02 -12.60
N ARG A 404 -2.70 5.32 -13.07
CA ARG A 404 -2.41 3.91 -12.73
C ARG A 404 -2.50 3.62 -11.23
N ALA A 405 -1.81 4.45 -10.44
CA ALA A 405 -1.84 4.40 -8.97
C ALA A 405 -3.26 4.53 -8.41
N GLN A 406 -4.06 5.47 -8.94
CA GLN A 406 -5.41 5.69 -8.46
C GLN A 406 -6.32 4.50 -8.74
N ARG A 407 -6.24 3.89 -9.92
CA ARG A 407 -7.03 2.70 -10.24
C ARG A 407 -6.65 1.51 -9.36
N ALA A 408 -5.36 1.31 -9.11
CA ALA A 408 -4.88 0.27 -8.19
C ALA A 408 -5.44 0.47 -6.76
N ILE A 409 -5.43 1.71 -6.26
CA ILE A 409 -5.99 2.04 -4.93
C ILE A 409 -7.51 1.91 -4.89
N ASP A 410 -8.22 2.27 -5.96
CA ASP A 410 -9.68 2.11 -6.05
C ASP A 410 -10.08 0.63 -5.97
N VAL A 411 -9.30 -0.26 -6.60
CA VAL A 411 -9.49 -1.71 -6.50
C VAL A 411 -9.29 -2.18 -5.06
N VAL A 412 -8.23 -1.72 -4.37
CA VAL A 412 -8.04 -2.05 -2.95
C VAL A 412 -9.21 -1.56 -2.10
N ALA A 413 -9.63 -0.30 -2.26
CA ALA A 413 -10.74 0.28 -1.53
C ALA A 413 -12.05 -0.51 -1.73
N TYR A 414 -12.33 -0.93 -2.96
CA TYR A 414 -13.53 -1.70 -3.30
C TYR A 414 -13.55 -3.08 -2.65
N TYR A 415 -12.48 -3.87 -2.79
CA TYR A 415 -12.47 -5.25 -2.31
C TYR A 415 -12.26 -5.37 -0.80
N VAL A 416 -11.55 -4.43 -0.18
CA VAL A 416 -11.58 -4.29 1.29
C VAL A 416 -13.00 -4.00 1.77
N SER A 417 -13.75 -3.16 1.05
CA SER A 417 -15.11 -2.80 1.44
C SER A 417 -16.13 -3.93 1.27
N HIS A 418 -15.85 -4.87 0.38
CA HIS A 418 -16.76 -5.94 -0.04
C HIS A 418 -16.10 -7.32 0.18
N GLN A 419 -15.66 -7.57 1.41
CA GLN A 419 -14.87 -8.75 1.80
C GLN A 419 -15.60 -10.09 1.56
N SER A 420 -16.93 -10.06 1.45
CA SER A 420 -17.78 -11.19 1.03
C SER A 420 -17.55 -11.65 -0.43
N TYR A 421 -16.91 -10.84 -1.27
CA TYR A 421 -16.54 -11.20 -2.65
C TYR A 421 -15.11 -11.75 -2.78
N LEU A 422 -14.35 -11.78 -1.68
CA LEU A 422 -13.04 -12.45 -1.57
C LEU A 422 -13.18 -13.90 -1.06
N GLU A 423 -14.40 -14.37 -0.84
CA GLU A 423 -14.76 -15.79 -0.69
C GLU A 423 -14.37 -16.60 -1.95
N PRO A 424 -14.30 -17.94 -1.88
CA PRO A 424 -13.52 -18.80 -2.80
C PRO A 424 -13.90 -18.73 -4.29
N ASP A 425 -15.01 -18.09 -4.65
CA ASP A 425 -15.61 -18.16 -5.97
C ASP A 425 -15.01 -17.12 -6.94
N GLY A 426 -13.78 -17.42 -7.38
CA GLY A 426 -13.25 -17.09 -8.71
C GLY A 426 -12.68 -15.68 -8.97
N VAL A 427 -13.04 -14.64 -8.21
CA VAL A 427 -12.47 -13.30 -8.43
C VAL A 427 -10.98 -13.26 -8.05
N SER A 428 -10.60 -13.87 -6.93
CA SER A 428 -9.20 -13.89 -6.47
C SER A 428 -8.28 -14.61 -7.45
N SER A 429 -8.71 -15.74 -8.02
CA SER A 429 -7.94 -16.45 -9.04
C SER A 429 -7.85 -15.68 -10.35
N THR A 430 -8.91 -14.97 -10.72
CA THR A 430 -8.90 -14.02 -11.84
C THR A 430 -7.84 -12.92 -11.64
N MET A 431 -7.74 -12.36 -10.44
CA MET A 431 -6.73 -11.35 -10.11
C MET A 431 -5.29 -11.90 -10.13
N ILE A 432 -5.10 -13.13 -9.66
CA ILE A 432 -3.80 -13.81 -9.69
C ILE A 432 -3.37 -14.02 -11.14
N ASN A 433 -4.21 -14.65 -11.96
CA ASN A 433 -3.94 -14.86 -13.38
C ASN A 433 -3.67 -13.52 -14.09
N PHE A 434 -4.38 -12.45 -13.73
CA PHE A 434 -4.13 -11.12 -14.28
C PHE A 434 -2.72 -10.60 -13.98
N GLY A 435 -2.26 -10.71 -12.74
CA GLY A 435 -0.89 -10.31 -12.36
C GLY A 435 0.19 -11.20 -12.98
N LEU A 436 -0.05 -12.51 -13.07
CA LEU A 436 0.87 -13.46 -13.70
C LEU A 436 1.02 -13.18 -15.21
N LEU A 437 -0.09 -12.88 -15.89
CA LEU A 437 -0.05 -12.49 -17.30
C LEU A 437 0.71 -11.17 -17.51
N GLU A 438 0.60 -10.20 -16.59
CA GLU A 438 1.41 -8.98 -16.67
C GLU A 438 2.90 -9.27 -16.53
N LEU A 439 3.31 -10.15 -15.61
CA LEU A 439 4.72 -10.58 -15.49
C LEU A 439 5.24 -11.20 -16.81
N LEU A 440 4.40 -11.98 -17.49
CA LEU A 440 4.75 -12.61 -18.75
C LEU A 440 4.66 -11.70 -19.98
N SER A 441 4.19 -10.46 -19.81
CA SER A 441 4.05 -9.52 -20.94
C SER A 441 5.38 -9.01 -21.48
N ASP A 442 6.41 -8.96 -20.63
CA ASP A 442 7.78 -8.58 -21.02
C ASP A 442 8.82 -9.26 -20.11
N PRO A 443 9.06 -10.59 -20.28
CA PRO A 443 9.92 -11.36 -19.38
C PRO A 443 11.32 -10.77 -19.20
N ASP A 444 11.93 -10.27 -20.28
CA ASP A 444 13.26 -9.64 -20.25
C ASP A 444 13.26 -8.30 -19.51
N GLY A 445 12.24 -7.47 -19.75
CA GLY A 445 12.08 -6.18 -19.06
C GLY A 445 11.86 -6.36 -17.56
N TYR A 446 11.20 -7.45 -17.16
CA TYR A 446 11.00 -7.84 -15.78
C TYR A 446 12.16 -8.65 -15.17
N MET A 447 13.19 -8.97 -15.97
CA MET A 447 14.35 -9.79 -15.58
C MET A 447 13.96 -11.13 -14.94
N LEU A 448 12.97 -11.82 -15.52
CA LEU A 448 12.54 -13.14 -15.05
C LEU A 448 13.57 -14.19 -15.43
N ASN A 449 13.95 -15.05 -14.48
CA ASN A 449 14.79 -16.21 -14.75
C ASN A 449 13.95 -17.48 -15.02
N ASP A 450 14.60 -18.57 -15.40
CA ASP A 450 13.93 -19.84 -15.72
C ASP A 450 13.10 -20.38 -14.54
N GLU A 451 13.60 -20.24 -13.31
CA GLU A 451 12.90 -20.63 -12.08
C GLU A 451 11.63 -19.79 -11.86
N ASP A 452 11.65 -18.50 -12.22
CA ASP A 452 10.51 -17.60 -12.15
C ASP A 452 9.41 -18.02 -13.12
N ILE A 453 9.77 -18.37 -14.35
CA ILE A 453 8.82 -18.85 -15.36
C ILE A 453 8.13 -20.14 -14.90
N GLN A 454 8.91 -21.06 -14.30
CA GLN A 454 8.35 -22.28 -13.71
C GLN A 454 7.40 -21.97 -12.55
N THR A 455 7.80 -21.10 -11.63
CA THR A 455 6.99 -20.68 -10.48
C THR A 455 5.68 -20.02 -10.93
N ILE A 456 5.75 -19.17 -11.96
CA ILE A 456 4.58 -18.53 -12.56
C ILE A 456 3.63 -19.58 -13.12
N SER A 457 4.12 -20.55 -13.90
CA SER A 457 3.28 -21.59 -14.52
C SER A 457 2.53 -22.46 -13.50
N LYS A 458 3.19 -22.81 -12.37
CA LYS A 458 2.58 -23.55 -11.26
C LYS A 458 1.51 -22.74 -10.53
N SER A 459 1.67 -21.42 -10.45
CA SER A 459 0.79 -20.51 -9.73
C SER A 459 -0.49 -20.11 -10.47
N PHE A 460 -0.58 -20.36 -11.79
CA PHE A 460 -1.80 -20.10 -12.54
C PHE A 460 -2.95 -20.98 -12.01
N ASP A 461 -4.17 -20.47 -12.03
CA ASP A 461 -5.38 -21.25 -11.72
C ASP A 461 -6.18 -21.52 -13.01
N PRO A 462 -6.31 -22.79 -13.45
CA PRO A 462 -7.09 -23.15 -14.64
C PRO A 462 -8.61 -22.99 -14.43
N GLY A 463 -9.08 -22.97 -13.19
CA GLY A 463 -10.49 -22.81 -12.82
C GLY A 463 -10.91 -21.36 -12.57
N ALA A 464 -10.05 -20.38 -12.86
CA ALA A 464 -10.37 -18.98 -12.64
C ALA A 464 -11.66 -18.60 -13.37
N SER A 465 -12.65 -18.12 -12.61
CA SER A 465 -13.95 -17.77 -13.17
C SER A 465 -13.79 -16.58 -14.13
N LYS A 466 -14.75 -16.35 -15.04
CA LYS A 466 -14.81 -15.10 -15.82
C LYS A 466 -15.26 -13.92 -14.94
N ALA A 467 -14.88 -13.93 -13.66
CA ALA A 467 -15.15 -12.86 -12.74
C ALA A 467 -14.54 -11.56 -13.25
N ARG A 468 -15.17 -10.47 -12.85
CA ARG A 468 -14.76 -9.15 -13.27
C ARG A 468 -14.00 -8.47 -12.14
N ILE A 469 -12.83 -7.94 -12.44
CA ILE A 469 -12.07 -7.10 -11.51
C ILE A 469 -12.68 -5.71 -11.53
N HIS A 470 -12.90 -5.11 -10.35
CA HIS A 470 -13.38 -3.73 -10.23
C HIS A 470 -12.51 -2.78 -11.09
N THR A 471 -13.12 -1.77 -11.73
CA THR A 471 -12.51 -0.85 -12.72
C THR A 471 -12.19 -1.43 -14.10
N LEU A 472 -12.07 -2.75 -14.27
CA LEU A 472 -11.71 -3.38 -15.54
C LEU A 472 -12.93 -3.99 -16.26
N PRO A 473 -12.91 -4.14 -17.59
CA PRO A 473 -13.76 -5.10 -18.29
C PRO A 473 -13.36 -6.55 -17.94
N THR A 474 -14.09 -7.54 -18.46
CA THR A 474 -13.64 -8.94 -18.37
C THR A 474 -12.24 -9.07 -18.95
N ILE A 475 -11.33 -9.82 -18.31
CA ILE A 475 -9.93 -9.94 -18.74
C ILE A 475 -9.81 -10.37 -20.21
N SER A 476 -10.72 -11.20 -20.71
CA SER A 476 -10.74 -11.60 -22.13
C SER A 476 -10.90 -10.43 -23.13
N ASN A 477 -11.41 -9.28 -22.67
CA ASN A 477 -11.60 -8.07 -23.47
C ASN A 477 -10.48 -7.04 -23.26
N THR A 478 -9.44 -7.35 -22.48
CA THR A 478 -8.23 -6.54 -22.39
C THR A 478 -7.16 -7.09 -23.35
N ASP A 479 -6.13 -6.29 -23.61
CA ASP A 479 -4.97 -6.63 -24.44
C ASP A 479 -3.92 -7.46 -23.70
N ILE A 480 -4.17 -7.84 -22.44
CA ILE A 480 -3.19 -8.51 -21.59
C ILE A 480 -2.74 -9.83 -22.18
N TYR A 481 -3.67 -10.65 -22.67
CA TYR A 481 -3.33 -11.94 -23.26
C TYR A 481 -2.53 -11.80 -24.55
N SER A 482 -2.82 -10.80 -25.39
CA SER A 482 -1.99 -10.52 -26.58
C SER A 482 -0.58 -10.07 -26.20
N ARG A 483 -0.44 -9.25 -25.15
CA ARG A 483 0.87 -8.83 -24.63
C ARG A 483 1.64 -10.00 -24.03
N SER A 484 1.02 -10.80 -23.17
CA SER A 484 1.62 -12.00 -22.58
C SER A 484 2.02 -13.01 -23.65
N LEU A 485 1.18 -13.22 -24.67
CA LEU A 485 1.51 -14.08 -25.81
C LEU A 485 2.75 -13.58 -26.54
N LYS A 486 2.85 -12.26 -26.79
CA LYS A 486 4.04 -11.64 -27.41
C LYS A 486 5.30 -11.84 -26.55
N GLY A 487 5.19 -11.70 -25.22
CA GLY A 487 6.29 -11.96 -24.30
C GLY A 487 6.73 -13.43 -24.31
N ILE A 488 5.79 -14.37 -24.28
CA ILE A 488 6.06 -15.81 -24.38
C ILE A 488 6.71 -16.15 -25.73
N ILE A 489 6.23 -15.57 -26.83
CA ILE A 489 6.83 -15.76 -28.17
C ILE A 489 8.27 -15.28 -28.20
N LYS A 490 8.58 -14.15 -27.56
CA LYS A 490 9.95 -13.64 -27.45
C LYS A 490 10.85 -14.65 -26.71
N LEU A 491 10.33 -15.24 -25.64
CA LEU A 491 11.02 -16.26 -24.82
C LEU A 491 11.28 -17.53 -25.64
N ILE A 492 10.27 -17.99 -26.38
CA ILE A 492 10.33 -19.17 -27.24
C ILE A 492 11.25 -18.96 -28.47
N SER A 493 11.30 -17.75 -29.01
CA SER A 493 12.05 -17.43 -30.24
C SER A 493 13.49 -16.98 -29.98
N ASN A 494 13.92 -16.94 -28.72
CA ASN A 494 15.24 -16.48 -28.33
C ASN A 494 16.31 -17.49 -28.75
N GLU A 495 17.12 -17.14 -29.75
CA GLU A 495 18.18 -18.00 -30.30
C GLU A 495 19.32 -18.28 -29.30
N GLN A 496 19.39 -17.54 -28.19
CA GLN A 496 20.38 -17.78 -27.13
C GLN A 496 19.98 -18.88 -26.14
N HIS A 497 18.72 -19.35 -26.13
CA HIS A 497 18.23 -20.36 -25.18
C HIS A 497 17.43 -21.41 -25.96
N ASP A 498 18.07 -22.51 -26.35
CA ASP A 498 17.33 -23.67 -26.84
C ASP A 498 16.59 -24.31 -25.65
N LEU A 499 15.31 -23.95 -25.48
CA LEU A 499 14.42 -24.39 -24.39
C LEU A 499 14.16 -25.92 -24.36
N LEU A 500 14.74 -26.66 -25.30
CA LEU A 500 14.58 -28.10 -25.46
C LEU A 500 15.93 -28.85 -25.43
N GLU A 501 17.00 -28.18 -24.96
CA GLU A 501 18.26 -28.79 -24.56
C GLU A 501 18.19 -29.33 -23.12
N GLU A 502 19.17 -30.14 -22.73
CA GLU A 502 19.22 -30.81 -21.44
C GLU A 502 19.33 -29.77 -20.30
N GLY A 503 18.29 -29.68 -19.45
CA GLY A 503 18.21 -28.73 -18.32
C GLY A 503 17.27 -27.53 -18.50
N THR A 504 16.74 -27.27 -19.69
CA THR A 504 15.80 -26.15 -19.96
C THR A 504 14.37 -26.59 -20.28
N GLN A 505 14.13 -27.91 -20.34
CA GLN A 505 12.82 -28.51 -20.67
C GLN A 505 11.69 -28.07 -19.72
N ASP A 506 11.99 -27.84 -18.44
CA ASP A 506 11.02 -27.34 -17.48
C ASP A 506 10.42 -25.97 -17.87
N VAL A 507 11.22 -25.12 -18.52
CA VAL A 507 10.77 -23.80 -19.02
C VAL A 507 9.86 -23.97 -20.24
N ALA A 508 10.17 -24.91 -21.13
CA ALA A 508 9.29 -25.26 -22.24
C ALA A 508 7.95 -25.81 -21.73
N ILE A 509 7.97 -26.70 -20.73
CA ILE A 509 6.76 -27.24 -20.09
C ILE A 509 5.96 -26.13 -19.42
N ALA A 510 6.63 -25.20 -18.74
CA ALA A 510 5.99 -24.02 -18.15
C ALA A 510 5.30 -23.16 -19.22
N CYS A 511 5.97 -22.91 -20.35
CA CYS A 511 5.39 -22.18 -21.48
C CYS A 511 4.15 -22.90 -22.05
N LEU A 512 4.23 -24.20 -22.31
CA LEU A 512 3.08 -25.00 -22.78
C LEU A 512 1.90 -24.93 -21.81
N THR A 513 2.20 -25.04 -20.52
CA THR A 513 1.20 -24.96 -19.44
C THR A 513 0.50 -23.61 -19.43
N ILE A 514 1.24 -22.51 -19.65
CA ILE A 514 0.68 -21.16 -19.72
C ILE A 514 -0.14 -21.00 -21.01
N LEU A 515 0.37 -21.45 -22.15
CA LEU A 515 -0.30 -21.36 -23.43
C LEU A 515 -1.65 -22.08 -23.43
N ASN A 516 -1.73 -23.27 -22.81
CA ASN A 516 -2.99 -24.02 -22.68
C ASN A 516 -4.05 -23.26 -21.84
N ARG A 517 -3.61 -22.29 -21.03
CA ARG A 517 -4.49 -21.45 -20.19
C ARG A 517 -4.92 -20.15 -20.87
N ILE A 518 -4.34 -19.80 -22.03
CA ILE A 518 -4.71 -18.59 -22.79
C ILE A 518 -5.95 -18.88 -23.66
N PRO A 519 -7.02 -18.05 -23.57
CA PRO A 519 -8.22 -18.23 -24.36
C PRO A 519 -7.97 -18.35 -25.86
N THR A 520 -8.55 -19.38 -26.45
CA THR A 520 -8.43 -19.79 -27.86
C THR A 520 -8.81 -18.73 -28.90
N VAL A 521 -9.56 -17.69 -28.51
CA VAL A 521 -9.99 -16.58 -29.38
C VAL A 521 -8.83 -15.62 -29.72
N GLN A 522 -7.81 -15.53 -28.87
CA GLN A 522 -6.72 -14.55 -29.04
C GLN A 522 -5.59 -15.03 -29.97
N TRP A 523 -5.59 -16.31 -30.32
CA TRP A 523 -4.59 -16.92 -31.19
C TRP A 523 -4.73 -16.50 -32.65
N THR A 524 -5.96 -16.27 -33.12
CA THR A 524 -6.25 -15.92 -34.53
C THR A 524 -6.13 -14.44 -34.85
N ALA A 525 -5.97 -13.58 -33.83
CA ALA A 525 -5.89 -12.13 -34.00
C ALA A 525 -4.44 -11.63 -34.19
N ASN A 526 -3.44 -12.46 -33.89
CA ASN A 526 -2.03 -12.07 -33.87
C ASN A 526 -1.24 -12.81 -34.95
N SER A 527 -0.36 -12.10 -35.65
CA SER A 527 0.57 -12.58 -36.70
C SER A 527 1.73 -13.45 -36.17
N SER A 528 1.48 -14.21 -35.11
CA SER A 528 2.52 -14.97 -34.38
C SER A 528 2.06 -16.35 -33.94
N PHE A 529 0.88 -16.78 -34.41
CA PHE A 529 0.37 -18.13 -34.25
C PHE A 529 1.35 -19.17 -34.82
N GLU A 530 1.97 -18.84 -35.95
CA GLU A 530 2.87 -19.69 -36.71
C GLU A 530 4.11 -20.13 -35.91
N GLN A 531 4.65 -19.22 -35.10
CA GLN A 531 5.83 -19.48 -34.26
C GLN A 531 5.49 -20.39 -33.08
N VAL A 532 4.32 -20.18 -32.46
CA VAL A 532 3.87 -21.03 -31.35
C VAL A 532 3.49 -22.41 -31.87
N TYR A 533 2.84 -22.49 -33.03
CA TYR A 533 2.50 -23.76 -33.66
C TYR A 533 3.75 -24.60 -33.96
N ALA A 534 4.80 -23.98 -34.53
CA ALA A 534 6.07 -24.65 -34.77
C ALA A 534 6.76 -25.11 -33.46
N PHE A 535 6.72 -24.28 -32.40
CA PHE A 535 7.26 -24.63 -31.09
C PHE A 535 6.52 -25.82 -30.44
N VAL A 536 5.19 -25.84 -30.47
CA VAL A 536 4.40 -26.93 -29.88
C VAL A 536 4.69 -28.26 -30.57
N ILE A 537 4.84 -28.28 -31.91
CA ILE A 537 5.26 -29.48 -32.64
C ILE A 537 6.63 -29.96 -32.16
N GLU A 538 7.58 -29.03 -32.00
CA GLU A 538 8.92 -29.37 -31.51
C GLU A 538 8.87 -29.99 -30.10
N CYS A 539 8.02 -29.46 -29.22
CA CYS A 539 7.82 -29.99 -27.88
C CYS A 539 7.25 -31.41 -27.89
N VAL A 540 6.27 -31.72 -28.74
CA VAL A 540 5.73 -33.09 -28.82
C VAL A 540 6.82 -34.10 -29.23
N LEU A 541 7.72 -33.69 -30.13
CA LEU A 541 8.79 -34.53 -30.65
C LEU A 541 9.97 -34.72 -29.67
N LYS A 542 10.27 -33.72 -28.84
CA LYS A 542 11.45 -33.72 -27.95
C LYS A 542 11.14 -34.06 -26.48
N ILE A 543 9.95 -33.70 -25.97
CA ILE A 543 9.60 -33.98 -24.56
C ILE A 543 9.25 -35.47 -24.42
N PRO A 544 9.84 -36.20 -23.48
CA PRO A 544 9.59 -37.63 -23.32
C PRO A 544 8.14 -37.90 -22.88
N PRO A 545 7.49 -38.97 -23.39
CA PRO A 545 6.13 -39.35 -23.00
C PRO A 545 6.04 -39.97 -21.60
N SER A 546 7.17 -40.32 -20.99
CA SER A 546 7.26 -41.00 -19.70
C SER A 546 8.26 -40.30 -18.78
N GLY A 547 8.02 -40.34 -17.48
CA GLY A 547 8.80 -39.63 -16.46
C GLY A 547 8.07 -38.41 -15.88
N PRO A 548 8.74 -37.59 -15.03
CA PRO A 548 8.14 -36.42 -14.39
C PRO A 548 7.64 -35.36 -15.38
N GLU A 549 8.16 -35.38 -16.61
CA GLU A 549 7.89 -34.41 -17.67
C GLU A 549 6.76 -34.83 -18.63
N ALA A 550 6.18 -36.02 -18.46
CA ALA A 550 5.13 -36.56 -19.34
C ALA A 550 3.89 -35.65 -19.46
N TYR A 551 3.63 -34.84 -18.42
CA TYR A 551 2.60 -33.79 -18.44
C TYR A 551 2.85 -32.74 -19.54
N GLY A 552 4.10 -32.40 -19.81
CA GLY A 552 4.48 -31.44 -20.85
C GLY A 552 4.07 -31.87 -22.25
N GLN A 553 4.31 -33.14 -22.59
CA GLN A 553 3.91 -33.69 -23.89
C GLN A 553 2.38 -33.73 -24.02
N SER A 554 1.66 -34.07 -22.94
CA SER A 554 0.20 -34.07 -22.93
C SER A 554 -0.37 -32.65 -23.14
N ALA A 555 0.20 -31.65 -22.45
CA ALA A 555 -0.17 -30.24 -22.63
C ALA A 555 0.09 -29.74 -24.07
N ALA A 556 1.16 -30.22 -24.72
CA ALA A 556 1.43 -29.91 -26.12
C ALA A 556 0.40 -30.56 -27.06
N LEU A 557 -0.01 -31.81 -26.81
CA LEU A 557 -1.05 -32.49 -27.58
C LEU A 557 -2.44 -31.84 -27.39
N ASP A 558 -2.77 -31.36 -26.20
CA ASP A 558 -3.99 -30.57 -25.94
C ASP A 558 -4.02 -29.27 -26.76
N LEU A 559 -2.89 -28.57 -26.84
CA LEU A 559 -2.74 -27.39 -27.69
C LEU A 559 -2.89 -27.73 -29.17
N MET A 560 -2.30 -28.83 -29.63
CA MET A 560 -2.45 -29.30 -31.02
C MET A 560 -3.90 -29.62 -31.35
N ASN A 561 -4.64 -30.26 -30.44
CA ASN A 561 -6.08 -30.50 -30.61
C ASN A 561 -6.85 -29.19 -30.79
N THR A 562 -6.56 -28.23 -29.93
CA THR A 562 -7.17 -26.90 -29.95
C THR A 562 -6.87 -26.14 -31.25
N PHE A 563 -5.65 -26.28 -31.78
CA PHE A 563 -5.25 -25.68 -33.05
C PHE A 563 -5.96 -26.36 -34.22
N HIS A 564 -5.96 -27.69 -34.30
CA HIS A 564 -6.51 -28.45 -35.42
C HIS A 564 -8.04 -28.36 -35.51
N GLU A 565 -8.75 -28.32 -34.39
CA GLU A 565 -10.20 -28.04 -34.36
C GLU A 565 -10.56 -26.68 -35.01
N ARG A 566 -9.62 -25.71 -35.04
CA ARG A 566 -9.87 -24.34 -35.51
C ARG A 566 -9.15 -23.95 -36.80
N ILE A 567 -8.06 -24.62 -37.17
CA ILE A 567 -7.31 -24.41 -38.42
C ILE A 567 -8.16 -24.81 -39.63
N HIS A 568 -9.00 -25.84 -39.50
CA HIS A 568 -9.64 -26.52 -40.62
C HIS A 568 -10.52 -25.65 -41.56
N PRO A 569 -11.01 -24.44 -41.20
CA PRO A 569 -11.69 -23.55 -42.14
C PRO A 569 -11.06 -22.15 -42.36
N LYS A 570 -9.88 -21.79 -41.80
CA LYS A 570 -9.47 -20.36 -41.70
C LYS A 570 -8.04 -19.98 -42.12
N LEU A 571 -7.16 -20.90 -42.54
CA LEU A 571 -5.83 -20.48 -43.00
C LEU A 571 -5.92 -19.70 -44.33
N THR A 572 -5.50 -18.44 -44.31
CA THR A 572 -5.31 -17.62 -45.52
C THR A 572 -3.94 -17.88 -46.13
N GLU A 573 -3.76 -17.60 -47.44
CA GLU A 573 -2.48 -17.78 -48.14
C GLU A 573 -1.29 -17.07 -47.44
N SER A 574 -1.53 -15.92 -46.82
CA SER A 574 -0.52 -15.20 -46.03
C SER A 574 -0.12 -15.93 -44.74
N SER A 575 -1.09 -16.57 -44.06
CA SER A 575 -0.82 -17.35 -42.85
C SER A 575 -0.11 -18.67 -43.17
N THR A 576 -0.40 -19.29 -44.32
CA THR A 576 0.34 -20.48 -44.77
C THR A 576 1.81 -20.15 -45.06
N LEU A 577 2.11 -18.96 -45.57
CA LEU A 577 3.49 -18.58 -45.87
C LEU A 577 4.32 -18.28 -44.61
N GLY A 578 3.73 -17.57 -43.64
CA GLY A 578 4.35 -17.35 -42.32
C GLY A 578 4.61 -18.66 -41.56
N LEU A 579 3.74 -19.66 -41.77
CA LEU A 579 3.85 -20.98 -41.17
C LEU A 579 5.05 -21.75 -41.71
N ALA A 580 5.25 -21.80 -43.03
CA ALA A 580 6.42 -22.45 -43.63
C ALA A 580 7.72 -21.88 -43.08
N LYS A 581 7.86 -20.54 -43.03
CA LYS A 581 9.05 -19.88 -42.50
C LYS A 581 9.33 -20.23 -41.03
N SER A 582 8.28 -20.29 -40.21
CA SER A 582 8.41 -20.62 -38.79
C SER A 582 8.79 -22.09 -38.55
N LEU A 583 8.24 -22.99 -39.38
CA LEU A 583 8.57 -24.42 -39.35
C LEU A 583 10.01 -24.70 -39.84
N ASP A 584 10.44 -24.01 -40.90
CA ASP A 584 11.80 -24.09 -41.46
C ASP A 584 12.83 -23.59 -40.44
N LYS A 585 12.58 -22.44 -39.79
CA LYS A 585 13.47 -21.86 -38.77
C LYS A 585 13.79 -22.85 -37.64
N ARG A 586 12.83 -23.71 -37.27
CA ARG A 586 12.98 -24.73 -36.21
C ARG A 586 13.37 -26.12 -36.73
N ASN A 587 13.64 -26.28 -38.03
CA ASN A 587 13.93 -27.56 -38.69
C ASN A 587 12.87 -28.64 -38.41
N ILE A 588 11.59 -28.25 -38.34
CA ILE A 588 10.50 -29.15 -37.92
C ILE A 588 10.34 -30.32 -38.89
N PHE A 589 10.40 -30.07 -40.20
CA PHE A 589 10.21 -31.12 -41.20
C PHE A 589 11.29 -32.21 -41.16
N MET A 590 12.55 -31.83 -40.87
CA MET A 590 13.62 -32.80 -40.64
C MET A 590 13.37 -33.63 -39.38
N LYS A 591 12.99 -33.00 -38.27
CA LYS A 591 12.66 -33.69 -37.01
C LYS A 591 11.47 -34.64 -37.17
N LEU A 592 10.44 -34.24 -37.93
CA LEU A 592 9.29 -35.08 -38.26
C LEU A 592 9.70 -36.30 -39.07
N LYS A 593 10.56 -36.12 -40.08
CA LYS A 593 11.10 -37.23 -40.87
C LYS A 593 11.87 -38.22 -39.99
N GLU A 594 12.81 -37.73 -39.20
CA GLU A 594 13.63 -38.57 -38.31
C GLU A 594 12.76 -39.33 -37.28
N ALA A 595 11.74 -38.68 -36.74
CA ALA A 595 10.83 -39.32 -35.79
C ALA A 595 9.88 -40.33 -36.45
N ALA A 596 9.41 -40.07 -37.67
CA ALA A 596 8.54 -40.98 -38.42
C ALA A 596 9.31 -42.22 -38.94
N GLU A 597 10.59 -42.06 -39.30
CA GLU A 597 11.44 -43.15 -39.80
C GLU A 597 11.99 -44.05 -38.69
N LYS A 598 12.00 -43.58 -37.43
CA LYS A 598 12.30 -44.43 -36.27
C LYS A 598 11.18 -45.45 -36.05
N GLN A 599 11.41 -46.72 -36.40
CA GLN A 599 10.49 -47.80 -36.04
C GLN A 599 10.34 -47.88 -34.53
N ALA A 600 9.16 -47.51 -34.03
CA ALA A 600 8.77 -47.60 -32.63
C ALA A 600 7.58 -48.57 -32.50
N THR A 601 7.70 -49.54 -31.61
CA THR A 601 6.62 -50.44 -31.20
C THR A 601 5.76 -49.77 -30.13
N SER A 602 4.54 -50.27 -29.88
CA SER A 602 3.61 -49.67 -28.89
C SER A 602 4.20 -49.55 -27.48
N ASP A 603 5.17 -50.39 -27.14
CA ASP A 603 5.83 -50.42 -25.83
C ASP A 603 7.00 -49.42 -25.73
N ASP A 604 7.40 -48.80 -26.84
CA ASP A 604 8.52 -47.86 -26.87
C ASP A 604 8.09 -46.47 -26.38
N ALA A 605 8.94 -45.87 -25.53
CA ALA A 605 8.82 -44.47 -25.11
C ALA A 605 8.95 -43.46 -26.26
N SER A 606 9.13 -43.88 -27.50
CA SER A 606 9.12 -43.03 -28.70
C SER A 606 7.85 -43.18 -29.53
N PHE A 607 6.95 -44.11 -29.18
CA PHE A 607 5.76 -44.43 -29.97
C PHE A 607 4.84 -43.23 -30.18
N THR A 608 4.55 -42.46 -29.13
CA THR A 608 3.72 -41.24 -29.23
C THR A 608 4.31 -40.21 -30.19
N ALA A 609 5.64 -40.02 -30.15
CA ALA A 609 6.33 -39.07 -31.03
C ALA A 609 6.38 -39.57 -32.47
N ASN A 610 6.58 -40.88 -32.70
CA ASN A 610 6.53 -41.51 -34.02
C ASN A 610 5.13 -41.41 -34.64
N LEU A 611 4.09 -41.76 -33.89
CA LEU A 611 2.70 -41.68 -34.33
C LEU A 611 2.30 -40.24 -34.66
N PHE A 612 2.67 -39.29 -33.79
CA PHE A 612 2.47 -37.86 -34.05
C PHE A 612 3.21 -37.38 -35.29
N ALA A 613 4.50 -37.74 -35.44
CA ALA A 613 5.31 -37.31 -36.57
C ALA A 613 4.74 -37.80 -37.90
N THR A 614 4.33 -39.06 -37.96
CA THR A 614 3.74 -39.70 -39.14
C THR A 614 2.42 -39.02 -39.53
N GLY A 615 1.53 -38.78 -38.56
CA GLY A 615 0.27 -38.07 -38.79
C GLY A 615 0.46 -36.62 -39.23
N GLN A 616 1.33 -35.86 -38.54
CA GLN A 616 1.63 -34.47 -38.89
C GLN A 616 2.28 -34.33 -40.27
N ALA A 617 3.22 -35.23 -40.63
CA ALA A 617 3.87 -35.20 -41.93
C ALA A 617 2.85 -35.39 -43.07
N SER A 618 1.92 -36.34 -42.91
CA SER A 618 0.81 -36.53 -43.84
C SER A 618 -0.09 -35.29 -43.91
N PHE A 619 -0.44 -34.72 -42.75
CA PHE A 619 -1.25 -33.50 -42.66
C PHE A 619 -0.63 -32.33 -43.43
N PHE A 620 0.67 -32.04 -43.24
CA PHE A 620 1.33 -30.93 -43.93
C PHE A 620 1.45 -31.14 -45.43
N ILE A 621 1.74 -32.36 -45.89
CA ILE A 621 1.77 -32.68 -47.32
C ILE A 621 0.38 -32.45 -47.94
N ASN A 622 -0.67 -32.95 -47.29
CA ASN A 622 -2.04 -32.79 -47.76
C ASN A 622 -2.48 -31.31 -47.75
N LEU A 623 -2.11 -30.57 -46.69
CA LEU A 623 -2.34 -29.14 -46.59
C LEU A 623 -1.68 -28.40 -47.75
N GLY A 624 -0.38 -28.63 -48.00
CA GLY A 624 0.37 -27.97 -49.07
C GLY A 624 -0.19 -28.25 -50.47
N ILE A 625 -0.63 -29.49 -50.73
CA ILE A 625 -1.26 -29.87 -52.02
C ILE A 625 -2.64 -29.21 -52.16
N LYS A 626 -3.51 -29.32 -51.16
CA LYS A 626 -4.90 -28.81 -51.23
C LYS A 626 -4.99 -27.29 -51.31
N SER A 627 -4.06 -26.60 -50.66
CA SER A 627 -4.03 -25.13 -50.63
C SER A 627 -3.22 -24.50 -51.77
N GLY A 628 -2.61 -25.30 -52.66
CA GLY A 628 -1.85 -24.81 -53.80
C GLY A 628 -0.52 -24.11 -53.47
N VAL A 629 -0.16 -23.99 -52.18
CA VAL A 629 1.10 -23.36 -51.75
C VAL A 629 2.33 -24.27 -51.88
N ALA A 630 2.16 -25.54 -52.25
CA ALA A 630 3.30 -26.44 -52.51
C ALA A 630 4.22 -25.96 -53.66
N ASP A 631 3.74 -25.08 -54.55
CA ASP A 631 4.55 -24.44 -55.59
C ASP A 631 5.40 -23.27 -55.07
N HIS A 632 5.07 -22.74 -53.89
CA HIS A 632 5.79 -21.62 -53.29
C HIS A 632 7.15 -22.08 -52.76
N GLU A 633 8.21 -21.31 -53.01
CA GLU A 633 9.62 -21.66 -52.71
C GLU A 633 9.83 -22.13 -51.26
N ASP A 634 9.32 -21.39 -50.28
CA ASP A 634 9.39 -21.74 -48.85
C ASP A 634 8.76 -23.12 -48.53
N TRP A 635 7.54 -23.39 -49.02
CA TRP A 635 6.86 -24.67 -48.80
C TRP A 635 7.52 -25.80 -49.59
N ARG A 636 7.99 -25.54 -50.81
CA ARG A 636 8.70 -26.52 -51.64
C ARG A 636 9.99 -26.97 -50.96
N ARG A 637 10.77 -26.03 -50.41
CA ARG A 637 11.97 -26.33 -49.60
C ARG A 637 11.63 -27.17 -48.38
N CYS A 638 10.64 -26.74 -47.59
CA CYS A 638 10.18 -27.44 -46.38
C CYS A 638 9.68 -28.87 -46.67
N LEU A 639 8.81 -29.03 -47.67
CA LEU A 639 8.24 -30.32 -48.04
C LEU A 639 9.27 -31.23 -48.72
N GLY A 640 10.25 -30.65 -49.43
CA GLY A 640 11.36 -31.39 -50.02
C GLY A 640 12.19 -32.15 -49.00
N SER A 641 12.36 -31.59 -47.79
CA SER A 641 13.12 -32.26 -46.72
C SER A 641 12.45 -33.54 -46.21
N LEU A 642 11.11 -33.64 -46.26
CA LEU A 642 10.35 -34.85 -45.92
C LEU A 642 10.53 -35.97 -46.96
N VAL A 643 10.70 -35.60 -48.24
CA VAL A 643 10.79 -36.54 -49.37
C VAL A 643 12.24 -36.96 -49.66
N GLY A 644 13.23 -36.19 -49.19
CA GLY A 644 14.66 -36.49 -49.38
C GLY A 644 15.20 -36.16 -50.77
N ASN A 645 14.47 -35.39 -51.57
CA ASN A 645 14.89 -34.92 -52.90
C ASN A 645 14.72 -33.40 -52.98
N GLU A 646 15.83 -32.68 -53.19
CA GLU A 646 15.84 -31.22 -53.37
C GLU A 646 15.24 -30.76 -54.72
N SER A 647 14.98 -31.69 -55.65
CA SER A 647 14.32 -31.41 -56.94
C SER A 647 12.87 -31.92 -56.94
N LEU A 648 11.97 -31.14 -56.33
CA LEU A 648 10.52 -31.36 -56.37
C LEU A 648 9.98 -31.05 -57.78
N SER A 649 10.19 -31.92 -58.78
CA SER A 649 9.57 -31.75 -60.12
C SER A 649 8.28 -32.56 -60.28
N GLU A 650 7.89 -33.39 -59.31
CA GLU A 650 6.68 -34.21 -59.42
C GLU A 650 5.83 -34.13 -58.15
N PHE A 651 4.75 -33.35 -58.19
CA PHE A 651 3.65 -33.38 -57.21
C PHE A 651 3.18 -34.80 -56.89
N GLY A 652 3.28 -35.73 -57.85
CA GLY A 652 2.95 -37.14 -57.67
C GLY A 652 3.88 -37.91 -56.71
N ALA A 653 5.13 -37.49 -56.53
CA ALA A 653 6.02 -38.09 -55.53
C ALA A 653 5.66 -37.62 -54.11
N LEU A 654 5.33 -36.34 -53.96
CA LEU A 654 4.87 -35.76 -52.71
C LEU A 654 3.54 -36.41 -52.26
N ALA A 655 2.57 -36.53 -53.17
CA ALA A 655 1.28 -37.16 -52.90
C ALA A 655 1.43 -38.63 -52.46
N ARG A 656 2.25 -39.42 -53.17
CA ARG A 656 2.54 -40.81 -52.79
C ARG A 656 3.18 -40.94 -51.42
N ARG A 657 4.11 -40.03 -51.07
CA ARG A 657 4.74 -40.04 -49.74
C ARG A 657 3.75 -39.67 -48.63
N GLY A 658 2.88 -38.68 -48.87
CA GLY A 658 1.81 -38.32 -47.94
C GLY A 658 0.83 -39.47 -47.69
N GLU A 659 0.44 -40.20 -48.74
CA GLU A 659 -0.43 -41.37 -48.63
C GLU A 659 0.27 -42.52 -47.88
N SER A 660 1.56 -42.75 -48.13
CA SER A 660 2.36 -43.73 -47.38
C SER A 660 2.43 -43.41 -45.88
N PHE A 661 2.61 -42.14 -45.49
CA PHE A 661 2.53 -41.75 -44.08
C PHE A 661 1.11 -41.91 -43.52
N ALA A 662 0.07 -41.61 -44.31
CA ALA A 662 -1.31 -41.82 -43.86
C ALA A 662 -1.65 -43.30 -43.63
N GLU A 663 -1.11 -44.21 -44.45
CA GLU A 663 -1.21 -45.66 -44.24
C GLU A 663 -0.45 -46.10 -43.00
N GLN A 664 0.82 -45.69 -42.84
CA GLN A 664 1.61 -45.98 -41.65
C GLN A 664 0.93 -45.52 -40.36
N TYR A 665 0.33 -44.33 -40.37
CA TYR A 665 -0.43 -43.81 -39.24
C TYR A 665 -1.66 -44.67 -38.94
N ARG A 666 -2.45 -45.04 -39.97
CA ARG A 666 -3.64 -45.87 -39.80
C ARG A 666 -3.29 -47.26 -39.27
N ASP A 667 -2.23 -47.87 -39.78
CA ASP A 667 -1.75 -49.19 -39.36
C ASP A 667 -1.24 -49.15 -37.91
N ALA A 668 -0.41 -48.16 -37.56
CA ALA A 668 0.03 -47.95 -36.18
C ALA A 668 -1.14 -47.63 -35.24
N TRP A 669 -2.16 -46.93 -35.75
CA TRP A 669 -3.37 -46.61 -34.99
C TRP A 669 -4.23 -47.85 -34.74
N SER A 670 -4.44 -48.71 -35.73
CA SER A 670 -5.33 -49.88 -35.63
C SER A 670 -4.73 -51.06 -34.86
N ASN A 671 -3.40 -51.21 -34.87
CA ASN A 671 -2.75 -52.42 -34.36
C ASN A 671 -2.56 -52.45 -32.82
N ASP A 672 -2.85 -51.36 -32.11
CA ASP A 672 -2.64 -51.28 -30.66
C ASP A 672 -3.88 -50.66 -29.97
N LEU A 673 -4.75 -51.57 -29.50
CA LEU A 673 -6.04 -51.30 -28.84
C LEU A 673 -5.92 -51.24 -27.31
N THR A 674 -4.73 -51.49 -26.75
CA THR A 674 -4.51 -51.72 -25.31
C THR A 674 -4.03 -50.48 -24.56
N THR A 675 -3.49 -49.48 -25.26
CA THR A 675 -2.86 -48.30 -24.65
C THR A 675 -3.82 -47.10 -24.66
N LEU A 676 -4.02 -46.44 -23.52
CA LEU A 676 -4.88 -45.25 -23.42
C LEU A 676 -4.21 -44.06 -24.13
N ARG A 677 -4.59 -43.80 -25.38
CA ARG A 677 -3.99 -42.75 -26.21
C ARG A 677 -4.63 -41.39 -25.98
N HIS A 678 -3.86 -40.33 -26.23
CA HIS A 678 -4.35 -38.96 -26.16
C HIS A 678 -5.47 -38.73 -27.17
N THR A 679 -6.51 -37.97 -26.79
CA THR A 679 -7.70 -37.72 -27.63
C THR A 679 -7.39 -37.06 -28.96
N TYR A 680 -6.31 -36.28 -28.99
CA TYR A 680 -5.82 -35.58 -30.18
C TYR A 680 -5.61 -36.50 -31.40
N PHE A 681 -5.09 -37.71 -31.21
CA PHE A 681 -4.83 -38.65 -32.31
C PHE A 681 -6.10 -39.19 -32.98
N LYS A 682 -7.29 -38.90 -32.43
CA LYS A 682 -8.54 -39.16 -33.13
C LYS A 682 -8.91 -38.05 -34.12
N VAL A 683 -8.41 -36.83 -33.88
CA VAL A 683 -8.66 -35.64 -34.69
C VAL A 683 -7.68 -35.54 -35.86
N LEU A 684 -6.41 -35.90 -35.60
CA LEU A 684 -5.35 -36.05 -36.59
C LEU A 684 -5.55 -37.31 -37.44
#